data_AF-A0A3C2BCP4-F1
#
_entry.id   AF-A0A3C2BCP4-F1
#
_cell.length_a   1.000
_cell.length_b   1.000
_cell.length_c   1.000
_cell.angle_alpha   90.00
_cell.angle_beta   90.00
_cell.angle_gamma   90.00
#
_symmetry.space_group_name_H-M   'P 1'
#
loop_
_entity.id
_entity.type
_entity.pdbx_description
1 polymer ?
#
loop_
_entity_poly.entity_id
_entity_poly.type
_entity_poly.pdbx_seq_one_letter_code
_entity_poly.pdbx_strand_id
1 'polypeptide(L)'
;MQNKNLKKKVASLATATLMLAGFGVANVNNAGNIYINNKLMTAVAVSSVAVTESAGYAEGAYACWSPVDNATGYNVYCDGVQLDSMLIRQYSGYFRADAVGLKAGNHTLKIVPVINGKEDSSKSAETSVSSEAHDRSGFGFVDGTSSGAYNEDGTLKSDALVVYVTDDTKDTVTANINVDGKGESECKGIQNIILGYKKGKETRPISIRVIGNITDPAVLTKGDLYLDTVTAGMTVEGIGNDATFNGFGLVMKNCSNVEVRNIGFMNCNSSEGDDCGLQQANNHIWVHNCDFFYGDAGSDADQAKGDGALDTKKSTYVTHSYNHFWDNGKCNLQGMKSETVENYITYHHNWYDHSDSRHPRIRTCTVHIYNNYYDGNAKYGIGVTMGASAFAENNYFRNCKYPMLASMQGSDIAEGSEGTFSSETGGIIKAYGNYMEGQKGFISYQEDNTEFDAYVASSRDEKVPSSVTAKKGGTTYNNFDTDSSLMYSYTPDSAEDVKSIVTSKAGRVNGGDFKWNFDNSVDDESYAVNDALKSALVNYDDSIIAIGSGFKEDSGDTPAVTTVTTATTKIQTTTTTATTTKPAGTTQAPVVGSDVIYCSPTGNGDGKSIDNPTDVLSAIKSVKAGGMIYLLEGTYKFSETIVIDDSLSGTSGGMKTISAYPGAKVVWDFSGQGAADASKRGIVLDGDYWHFYGFEVTKAADNGMLLSGNNNKIEMMVFNDNQDTGLQISRYNTNAATIADWPSNNLILNCTSKNNCDDVSMENADGFAAKLTCGEGNVFDGCMAYNNSDDGWDLFAKSETGPIGVVTIKNSIAFRNGFTEFGEGYGDCDGNGFKLGGSGVGSAHIVENCLAFENLHCGFTDNNNPNLERISNCTAVNNNGEGKGKPNFSCYRCTDDGCDFENLMSYYDASVFMSDSNLKGGASNDKYVGTYTNGVYYNSGYYKVDEKTDIKNGSKIGTKYTGPASSDFVSMTKAPEQGTDFHTAWRNADGSLNTNGLYETTGDYKSMGYHFSNSAVTPPVTTATTSATKPTETTTTTTNTPATEGVKGDANNDNSVDIADVVAIAAYVSDPKTNALTAQGIANADVQGDNGINATDALTVQQYLAGIIKEL
;
A
#
# COMPACT_ATOMS: atom_id res chain seq x y z
N MET A 1 0.93 -69.76 24.80
CA MET A 1 0.44 -71.02 24.18
C MET A 1 0.16 -70.76 22.71
N GLN A 2 0.01 -71.84 21.92
CA GLN A 2 -0.54 -71.99 20.54
C GLN A 2 -0.91 -70.71 19.73
N ASN A 3 -0.38 -70.50 18.51
CA ASN A 3 -0.74 -71.17 17.22
C ASN A 3 -2.22 -70.97 16.81
N LYS A 4 -2.58 -70.65 15.54
CA LYS A 4 -1.83 -70.25 14.33
C LYS A 4 -2.80 -69.91 13.16
N ASN A 5 -2.25 -69.56 12.00
CA ASN A 5 -2.86 -69.64 10.64
C ASN A 5 -3.89 -68.54 10.27
N LEU A 6 -4.06 -68.13 8.99
CA LEU A 6 -3.42 -68.43 7.69
C LEU A 6 -3.54 -67.11 6.84
N LYS A 7 -2.46 -66.46 6.34
CA LYS A 7 -1.87 -66.55 4.97
C LYS A 7 -2.85 -66.18 3.81
N LYS A 8 -2.44 -65.55 2.68
CA LYS A 8 -1.11 -65.47 2.02
C LYS A 8 -1.06 -64.46 0.81
N LYS A 9 -0.01 -63.60 0.73
CA LYS A 9 0.75 -63.10 -0.48
C LYS A 9 -0.03 -62.44 -1.66
N VAL A 10 0.57 -61.75 -2.66
CA VAL A 10 1.94 -61.59 -3.24
C VAL A 10 2.10 -60.09 -3.68
N ALA A 11 3.20 -59.32 -3.59
CA ALA A 11 4.63 -59.43 -3.17
C ALA A 11 5.72 -59.82 -4.21
N SER A 12 6.34 -58.85 -4.89
CA SER A 12 7.53 -58.99 -5.78
C SER A 12 8.51 -57.79 -5.74
N LEU A 13 9.82 -58.05 -5.84
CA LEU A 13 10.92 -57.07 -5.98
C LEU A 13 11.48 -57.05 -7.41
N ALA A 14 12.14 -55.94 -7.82
CA ALA A 14 13.29 -55.94 -8.75
C ALA A 14 14.11 -54.64 -8.65
N THR A 15 15.40 -54.70 -9.03
CA THR A 15 16.39 -53.60 -8.98
C THR A 15 17.12 -53.47 -10.33
N ALA A 16 17.54 -52.26 -10.73
CA ALA A 16 18.68 -52.05 -11.64
C ALA A 16 19.22 -50.61 -11.58
N THR A 17 20.50 -50.44 -11.94
CA THR A 17 21.23 -49.17 -12.03
C THR A 17 21.88 -49.05 -13.41
N LEU A 18 22.09 -47.83 -13.93
CA LEU A 18 23.10 -47.61 -14.99
C LEU A 18 23.68 -46.18 -14.92
N MET A 19 24.95 -46.04 -15.31
CA MET A 19 25.65 -44.77 -15.52
C MET A 19 25.84 -44.50 -17.02
N LEU A 20 25.98 -43.22 -17.39
CA LEU A 20 26.89 -42.76 -18.46
C LEU A 20 27.10 -41.23 -18.32
N ALA A 21 28.13 -40.67 -18.98
CA ALA A 21 28.62 -39.32 -18.70
C ALA A 21 29.30 -38.63 -19.89
N GLY A 22 29.38 -37.30 -19.84
CA GLY A 22 30.44 -36.49 -20.47
C GLY A 22 30.01 -35.49 -21.55
N PHE A 23 30.50 -34.24 -21.41
CA PHE A 23 30.52 -33.14 -22.39
C PHE A 23 29.13 -32.59 -22.83
N GLY A 24 29.01 -31.33 -23.29
CA GLY A 24 29.96 -30.21 -23.22
C GLY A 24 29.75 -29.10 -24.28
N VAL A 25 29.27 -27.93 -23.83
CA VAL A 25 29.28 -26.60 -24.50
C VAL A 25 28.35 -26.38 -25.73
N ALA A 26 27.83 -25.15 -25.81
CA ALA A 26 27.42 -24.37 -26.99
C ALA A 26 25.91 -24.22 -27.31
N ASN A 27 25.56 -22.99 -27.72
CA ASN A 27 24.23 -22.55 -28.17
C ASN A 27 23.94 -22.96 -29.63
N VAL A 28 22.66 -22.97 -30.02
CA VAL A 28 22.06 -22.20 -31.15
C VAL A 28 20.63 -22.67 -31.42
N ASN A 29 19.78 -21.78 -31.93
CA ASN A 29 18.33 -21.95 -32.09
C ASN A 29 17.89 -22.95 -33.18
N ASN A 30 16.65 -23.42 -32.99
CA ASN A 30 15.57 -23.55 -33.99
C ASN A 30 15.11 -24.95 -34.46
N ALA A 31 13.78 -25.08 -34.53
CA ALA A 31 12.87 -26.09 -35.12
C ALA A 31 13.38 -27.49 -35.56
N GLY A 32 12.78 -28.53 -34.97
CA GLY A 32 12.84 -29.91 -35.48
C GLY A 32 11.91 -30.89 -34.75
N ASN A 33 10.74 -31.20 -35.33
CA ASN A 33 9.75 -32.10 -34.72
C ASN A 33 10.26 -33.54 -34.54
N ILE A 34 10.09 -34.09 -33.33
CA ILE A 34 10.17 -35.54 -33.07
C ILE A 34 8.87 -35.99 -32.40
N TYR A 35 8.07 -36.78 -33.13
CA TYR A 35 6.89 -37.45 -32.58
C TYR A 35 7.32 -38.58 -31.62
N ILE A 36 6.86 -38.53 -30.37
CA ILE A 36 6.81 -39.68 -29.46
C ILE A 36 5.33 -39.91 -29.09
N ASN A 37 4.87 -41.16 -29.23
CA ASN A 37 3.43 -41.46 -29.15
C ASN A 37 2.86 -41.33 -27.74
N ASN A 38 1.67 -40.74 -27.67
CA ASN A 38 0.85 -40.55 -26.47
C ASN A 38 0.79 -41.78 -25.55
N LYS A 39 1.09 -41.54 -24.28
CA LYS A 39 0.16 -41.91 -23.21
C LYS A 39 -0.32 -40.61 -22.58
N LEU A 40 -1.62 -40.45 -22.44
CA LEU A 40 -2.22 -39.30 -21.77
C LEU A 40 -1.69 -39.27 -20.33
N MET A 41 -1.09 -38.14 -19.94
CA MET A 41 -1.52 -37.55 -18.67
C MET A 41 -2.91 -37.00 -18.92
N THR A 42 -3.85 -37.36 -18.06
CA THR A 42 -5.18 -36.76 -18.03
C THR A 42 -5.22 -35.94 -16.76
N ALA A 43 -5.63 -34.68 -16.84
CA ALA A 43 -5.86 -33.90 -15.63
C ALA A 43 -6.82 -34.66 -14.69
N VAL A 44 -6.46 -34.73 -13.41
CA VAL A 44 -7.24 -35.49 -12.42
C VAL A 44 -8.41 -34.61 -11.99
N ALA A 45 -9.54 -34.76 -12.67
CA ALA A 45 -10.80 -34.19 -12.21
C ALA A 45 -11.07 -34.61 -10.77
N VAL A 46 -11.41 -33.65 -9.92
CA VAL A 46 -11.49 -33.83 -8.47
C VAL A 46 -12.85 -34.38 -8.04
N SER A 47 -12.88 -35.16 -6.96
CA SER A 47 -14.11 -35.82 -6.50
C SER A 47 -15.20 -34.85 -6.05
N SER A 48 -14.82 -33.65 -5.60
CA SER A 48 -15.65 -32.50 -5.20
C SER A 48 -14.99 -31.20 -5.67
N VAL A 49 -15.72 -30.07 -5.66
CA VAL A 49 -15.14 -28.77 -6.00
C VAL A 49 -13.97 -28.46 -5.05
N ALA A 50 -12.87 -27.97 -5.62
CA ALA A 50 -11.76 -27.37 -4.89
C ALA A 50 -11.55 -25.96 -5.45
N VAL A 51 -11.80 -24.93 -4.63
CA VAL A 51 -11.48 -23.55 -4.98
C VAL A 51 -9.96 -23.41 -5.00
N THR A 52 -9.42 -22.97 -6.13
CA THR A 52 -7.97 -22.81 -6.36
C THR A 52 -7.49 -21.39 -6.08
N GLU A 53 -8.40 -20.43 -6.21
CA GLU A 53 -8.15 -18.99 -6.04
C GLU A 53 -9.49 -18.30 -5.75
N SER A 54 -9.49 -17.26 -4.92
CA SER A 54 -10.66 -16.37 -4.79
C SER A 54 -10.25 -15.06 -4.12
N ALA A 55 -10.68 -13.94 -4.69
CA ALA A 55 -10.48 -12.61 -4.12
C ALA A 55 -11.63 -11.69 -4.50
N GLY A 56 -11.81 -10.60 -3.75
CA GLY A 56 -12.60 -9.48 -4.23
C GLY A 56 -11.77 -8.49 -5.05
N TYR A 57 -12.47 -7.52 -5.61
CA TYR A 57 -11.96 -6.31 -6.26
C TYR A 57 -13.06 -5.24 -6.12
N ALA A 58 -12.90 -4.04 -6.67
CA ALA A 58 -13.95 -3.03 -6.53
C ALA A 58 -15.29 -3.49 -7.13
N GLU A 59 -16.33 -3.52 -6.27
CA GLU A 59 -17.74 -3.89 -6.55
C GLU A 59 -17.98 -5.26 -7.20
N GLY A 60 -16.98 -6.14 -7.13
CA GLY A 60 -17.11 -7.54 -7.51
C GLY A 60 -16.12 -8.46 -6.81
N ALA A 61 -16.30 -9.76 -6.98
CA ALA A 61 -15.40 -10.78 -6.46
C ALA A 61 -15.46 -12.05 -7.30
N TYR A 62 -14.37 -12.80 -7.32
CA TYR A 62 -14.26 -14.03 -8.12
C TYR A 62 -13.82 -15.24 -7.31
N ALA A 63 -14.10 -16.41 -7.87
CA ALA A 63 -13.53 -17.68 -7.44
C ALA A 63 -13.16 -18.51 -8.67
N CYS A 64 -12.01 -19.17 -8.61
CA CYS A 64 -11.54 -20.16 -9.59
C CYS A 64 -11.57 -21.56 -8.96
N TRP A 65 -11.83 -22.61 -9.75
CA TRP A 65 -11.84 -23.99 -9.26
C TRP A 65 -11.46 -25.05 -10.30
N SER A 66 -10.98 -26.19 -9.82
CA SER A 66 -10.63 -27.35 -10.66
C SER A 66 -11.88 -28.12 -11.14
N PRO A 67 -11.85 -28.74 -12.34
CA PRO A 67 -12.94 -29.56 -12.86
C PRO A 67 -13.32 -30.73 -11.94
N VAL A 68 -14.63 -30.95 -11.73
CA VAL A 68 -15.18 -32.01 -10.89
C VAL A 68 -15.58 -33.24 -11.70
N ASP A 69 -15.25 -34.40 -11.16
CA ASP A 69 -15.52 -35.72 -11.71
C ASP A 69 -17.01 -35.90 -12.11
N ASN A 70 -17.27 -36.06 -13.41
CA ASN A 70 -18.60 -36.21 -14.04
C ASN A 70 -19.53 -34.96 -13.94
N ALA A 71 -19.00 -33.77 -13.67
CA ALA A 71 -19.76 -32.53 -13.69
C ALA A 71 -19.97 -32.01 -15.13
N THR A 72 -21.21 -31.70 -15.48
CA THR A 72 -21.61 -31.11 -16.78
C THR A 72 -21.73 -29.58 -16.70
N GLY A 73 -21.30 -28.97 -15.60
CA GLY A 73 -21.37 -27.53 -15.34
C GLY A 73 -21.44 -27.23 -13.84
N TYR A 74 -21.63 -25.96 -13.50
CA TYR A 74 -21.68 -25.46 -12.13
C TYR A 74 -22.76 -24.38 -11.99
N ASN A 75 -23.36 -24.30 -10.80
CA ASN A 75 -24.04 -23.10 -10.34
C ASN A 75 -23.14 -22.42 -9.30
N VAL A 76 -23.11 -21.09 -9.32
CA VAL A 76 -22.43 -20.30 -8.29
C VAL A 76 -23.45 -19.38 -7.61
N TYR A 77 -23.35 -19.24 -6.30
CA TYR A 77 -24.19 -18.35 -5.49
C TYR A 77 -23.31 -17.35 -4.76
N CYS A 78 -23.67 -16.07 -4.78
CA CYS A 78 -23.12 -15.04 -3.91
C CYS A 78 -24.16 -14.72 -2.83
N ASP A 79 -23.81 -14.89 -1.55
CA ASP A 79 -24.69 -14.66 -0.39
C ASP A 79 -26.06 -15.38 -0.47
N GLY A 80 -26.08 -16.55 -1.14
CA GLY A 80 -27.28 -17.35 -1.39
C GLY A 80 -28.11 -16.94 -2.61
N VAL A 81 -27.76 -15.85 -3.30
CA VAL A 81 -28.33 -15.46 -4.60
C VAL A 81 -27.55 -16.12 -5.72
N GLN A 82 -28.24 -16.84 -6.62
CA GLN A 82 -27.57 -17.50 -7.75
C GLN A 82 -27.05 -16.45 -8.74
N LEU A 83 -25.79 -16.56 -9.15
CA LEU A 83 -25.23 -15.79 -10.24
C LEU A 83 -25.85 -16.20 -11.57
N ASP A 84 -25.89 -15.29 -12.54
CA ASP A 84 -26.17 -15.68 -13.92
C ASP A 84 -25.07 -16.62 -14.41
N SER A 85 -25.47 -17.69 -15.10
CA SER A 85 -24.54 -18.61 -15.77
C SER A 85 -23.50 -17.89 -16.63
N MET A 86 -23.85 -16.79 -17.30
CA MET A 86 -22.93 -16.03 -18.16
C MET A 86 -21.70 -15.48 -17.41
N LEU A 87 -21.77 -15.33 -16.10
CA LEU A 87 -20.63 -14.93 -15.25
C LEU A 87 -19.64 -16.08 -15.01
N ILE A 88 -19.99 -17.32 -15.38
CA ILE A 88 -19.18 -18.54 -15.23
C ILE A 88 -18.48 -18.88 -16.55
N ARG A 89 -17.15 -19.09 -16.50
CA ARG A 89 -16.28 -19.31 -17.65
C ARG A 89 -15.36 -20.51 -17.43
N GLN A 90 -15.09 -21.26 -18.50
CA GLN A 90 -14.16 -22.38 -18.54
C GLN A 90 -12.91 -21.96 -19.30
N TYR A 91 -11.74 -22.29 -18.75
CA TYR A 91 -10.43 -22.16 -19.38
C TYR A 91 -9.82 -23.56 -19.47
N SER A 92 -8.58 -23.69 -19.98
CA SER A 92 -7.94 -25.01 -19.91
C SER A 92 -7.65 -25.39 -18.46
N GLY A 93 -8.10 -26.57 -18.05
CA GLY A 93 -7.84 -27.14 -16.73
C GLY A 93 -8.47 -26.45 -15.50
N TYR A 94 -9.23 -25.35 -15.65
CA TYR A 94 -9.96 -24.69 -14.55
C TYR A 94 -11.22 -23.91 -15.02
N PHE A 95 -12.04 -23.48 -14.04
CA PHE A 95 -13.20 -22.62 -14.22
C PHE A 95 -13.07 -21.36 -13.35
N ARG A 96 -13.68 -20.24 -13.76
CA ARG A 96 -13.83 -18.99 -12.98
C ARG A 96 -15.30 -18.57 -12.93
N ALA A 97 -15.71 -17.89 -11.86
CA ALA A 97 -16.92 -17.09 -11.84
C ALA A 97 -16.67 -15.74 -11.16
N ASP A 98 -17.33 -14.69 -11.66
CA ASP A 98 -17.22 -13.32 -11.16
C ASP A 98 -18.59 -12.80 -10.72
N ALA A 99 -18.79 -12.60 -9.42
CA ALA A 99 -19.94 -11.89 -8.87
C ALA A 99 -19.70 -10.38 -8.98
N VAL A 100 -20.60 -9.64 -9.63
CA VAL A 100 -20.43 -8.20 -9.95
C VAL A 100 -21.69 -7.40 -9.63
N GLY A 101 -21.51 -6.18 -9.13
CA GLY A 101 -22.57 -5.37 -8.54
C GLY A 101 -22.75 -5.64 -7.05
N LEU A 102 -21.64 -5.89 -6.36
CA LEU A 102 -21.62 -6.16 -4.92
C LEU A 102 -21.52 -4.83 -4.17
N LYS A 103 -22.51 -4.54 -3.31
CA LYS A 103 -22.32 -3.53 -2.26
C LYS A 103 -21.39 -4.10 -1.21
N ALA A 104 -20.49 -3.23 -0.74
CA ALA A 104 -19.93 -3.22 0.61
C ALA A 104 -20.49 -4.33 1.54
N GLY A 105 -19.73 -5.38 1.86
CA GLY A 105 -20.13 -6.50 2.71
C GLY A 105 -18.97 -7.34 3.28
N ASN A 106 -19.20 -8.62 3.52
CA ASN A 106 -18.22 -9.67 3.21
C ASN A 106 -19.05 -10.73 2.49
N HIS A 107 -18.58 -11.23 1.36
CA HIS A 107 -19.40 -12.06 0.49
C HIS A 107 -18.98 -13.52 0.57
N THR A 108 -19.93 -14.42 0.44
CA THR A 108 -19.68 -15.87 0.37
C THR A 108 -20.02 -16.38 -1.02
N LEU A 109 -19.00 -16.84 -1.75
CA LEU A 109 -19.16 -17.51 -3.04
C LEU A 109 -19.26 -19.02 -2.81
N LYS A 110 -20.43 -19.60 -3.11
CA LYS A 110 -20.71 -21.03 -3.07
C LYS A 110 -20.72 -21.61 -4.49
N ILE A 111 -19.84 -22.56 -4.77
CA ILE A 111 -19.72 -23.23 -6.07
C ILE A 111 -20.31 -24.65 -5.93
N VAL A 112 -21.33 -24.98 -6.73
CA VAL A 112 -22.05 -26.26 -6.70
C VAL A 112 -21.94 -26.97 -8.04
N PRO A 113 -21.39 -28.20 -8.12
CA PRO A 113 -21.27 -28.92 -9.38
C PRO A 113 -22.60 -29.53 -9.80
N VAL A 114 -22.88 -29.50 -11.11
CA VAL A 114 -24.07 -30.10 -11.72
C VAL A 114 -23.69 -31.45 -12.32
N ILE A 115 -24.16 -32.54 -11.72
CA ILE A 115 -23.88 -33.93 -12.11
C ILE A 115 -25.21 -34.60 -12.50
N ASN A 116 -25.25 -35.28 -13.65
CA ASN A 116 -26.48 -35.88 -14.21
C ASN A 116 -27.67 -34.88 -14.32
N GLY A 117 -27.38 -33.60 -14.60
CA GLY A 117 -28.39 -32.54 -14.71
C GLY A 117 -29.02 -32.10 -13.38
N LYS A 118 -28.34 -32.32 -12.25
CA LYS A 118 -28.75 -31.84 -10.92
C LYS A 118 -27.53 -31.35 -10.13
N GLU A 119 -27.75 -30.40 -9.23
CA GLU A 119 -26.74 -30.05 -8.23
C GLU A 119 -26.39 -31.25 -7.34
N ASP A 120 -25.09 -31.43 -7.10
CA ASP A 120 -24.56 -32.27 -6.03
C ASP A 120 -23.96 -31.39 -4.94
N SER A 121 -24.82 -30.90 -4.04
CA SER A 121 -24.40 -30.08 -2.89
C SER A 121 -23.50 -30.83 -1.89
N SER A 122 -23.35 -32.17 -2.01
CA SER A 122 -22.35 -32.92 -1.22
C SER A 122 -20.92 -32.74 -1.74
N LYS A 123 -20.78 -32.16 -2.93
CA LYS A 123 -19.53 -31.83 -3.61
C LYS A 123 -19.27 -30.32 -3.75
N SER A 124 -20.12 -29.46 -3.19
CA SER A 124 -19.95 -28.00 -3.29
C SER A 124 -18.81 -27.49 -2.40
N ALA A 125 -18.19 -26.38 -2.79
CA ALA A 125 -17.26 -25.61 -1.97
C ALA A 125 -17.80 -24.19 -1.69
N GLU A 126 -17.31 -23.56 -0.64
CA GLU A 126 -17.61 -22.17 -0.26
C GLU A 126 -16.31 -21.43 0.04
N THR A 127 -16.23 -20.16 -0.34
CA THR A 127 -15.14 -19.24 0.00
C THR A 127 -15.68 -17.88 0.41
N SER A 128 -15.00 -17.21 1.34
CA SER A 128 -15.35 -15.88 1.83
C SER A 128 -14.38 -14.85 1.27
N VAL A 129 -14.92 -13.77 0.69
CA VAL A 129 -14.16 -12.73 -0.01
C VAL A 129 -14.58 -11.34 0.46
N SER A 130 -13.60 -10.45 0.61
CA SER A 130 -13.82 -9.00 0.72
C SER A 130 -13.38 -8.33 -0.57
N SER A 131 -14.17 -7.38 -1.01
CA SER A 131 -14.14 -6.65 -2.29
C SER A 131 -13.90 -5.16 -1.98
N GLU A 132 -14.14 -4.20 -2.87
CA GLU A 132 -14.04 -2.76 -2.54
C GLU A 132 -15.33 -2.01 -2.92
N ALA A 133 -15.47 -0.77 -2.46
CA ALA A 133 -16.27 0.22 -3.20
C ALA A 133 -15.34 0.91 -4.21
N HIS A 134 -15.82 1.26 -5.41
CA HIS A 134 -15.05 2.15 -6.28
C HIS A 134 -14.99 3.57 -5.68
N ASP A 135 -13.85 4.23 -5.87
CA ASP A 135 -13.60 5.62 -5.48
C ASP A 135 -14.43 6.60 -6.34
N ARG A 136 -15.58 7.02 -5.82
CA ARG A 136 -16.50 7.99 -6.45
C ARG A 136 -16.16 9.45 -6.16
N SER A 137 -14.89 9.80 -6.10
CA SER A 137 -14.44 11.19 -6.13
C SER A 137 -14.37 11.74 -7.56
N GLY A 138 -14.08 13.04 -7.70
CA GLY A 138 -14.00 13.69 -9.00
C GLY A 138 -15.27 14.42 -9.45
N PHE A 139 -15.12 15.25 -10.47
CA PHE A 139 -16.20 16.09 -11.00
C PHE A 139 -17.36 15.30 -11.64
N GLY A 140 -17.24 13.99 -11.90
CA GLY A 140 -18.36 13.15 -12.33
C GLY A 140 -19.51 13.04 -11.32
N PHE A 141 -19.29 13.41 -10.06
CA PHE A 141 -20.27 13.25 -8.97
C PHE A 141 -20.70 14.58 -8.32
N VAL A 142 -20.43 15.72 -8.97
CA VAL A 142 -20.89 17.06 -8.55
C VAL A 142 -22.21 17.37 -9.25
N ASP A 143 -23.25 17.76 -8.50
CA ASP A 143 -24.62 18.06 -8.99
C ASP A 143 -25.31 16.96 -9.82
N GLY A 144 -24.78 15.73 -9.80
CA GLY A 144 -25.29 14.55 -10.49
C GLY A 144 -24.57 13.27 -10.09
N THR A 145 -24.60 12.25 -10.95
CA THR A 145 -23.87 10.98 -10.75
C THR A 145 -23.44 10.38 -12.09
N SER A 146 -22.26 9.76 -12.09
CA SER A 146 -21.73 8.98 -13.20
C SER A 146 -21.87 7.46 -13.03
N SER A 147 -22.48 6.97 -11.93
CA SER A 147 -22.58 5.53 -11.58
C SER A 147 -23.51 4.70 -12.48
N GLY A 148 -23.70 5.08 -13.75
CA GLY A 148 -24.39 4.33 -14.79
C GLY A 148 -25.65 3.58 -14.35
N ALA A 149 -25.58 2.25 -14.40
CA ALA A 149 -26.61 1.30 -13.98
C ALA A 149 -26.55 0.89 -12.50
N TYR A 150 -25.57 1.36 -11.74
CA TYR A 150 -25.30 1.02 -10.34
C TYR A 150 -25.73 2.12 -9.36
N ASN A 151 -26.05 1.75 -8.13
CA ASN A 151 -26.22 2.68 -7.02
C ASN A 151 -24.84 3.15 -6.52
N GLU A 152 -24.81 4.25 -5.78
CA GLU A 152 -23.55 4.79 -5.21
C GLU A 152 -22.92 3.88 -4.13
N ASP A 153 -23.60 2.79 -3.76
CA ASP A 153 -23.08 1.74 -2.87
C ASP A 153 -22.52 0.51 -3.60
N GLY A 154 -22.57 0.49 -4.93
CA GLY A 154 -22.11 -0.61 -5.79
C GLY A 154 -23.16 -1.66 -6.16
N THR A 155 -24.37 -1.65 -5.58
CA THR A 155 -25.44 -2.55 -6.03
C THR A 155 -26.03 -2.14 -7.37
N LEU A 156 -26.43 -3.11 -8.21
CA LEU A 156 -27.16 -2.82 -9.45
C LEU A 156 -28.53 -2.19 -9.14
N LYS A 157 -28.94 -1.16 -9.89
CA LYS A 157 -30.27 -0.53 -9.76
C LYS A 157 -31.38 -1.57 -10.02
N SER A 158 -32.43 -1.56 -9.20
CA SER A 158 -33.43 -2.65 -9.14
C SER A 158 -34.31 -2.83 -10.39
N ASP A 159 -34.33 -1.84 -11.29
CA ASP A 159 -35.03 -1.87 -12.58
C ASP A 159 -34.06 -1.94 -13.78
N ALA A 160 -32.75 -2.03 -13.53
CA ALA A 160 -31.75 -2.05 -14.59
C ALA A 160 -31.82 -3.33 -15.44
N LEU A 161 -31.57 -3.16 -16.73
CA LEU A 161 -31.36 -4.25 -17.66
C LEU A 161 -29.91 -4.73 -17.59
N VAL A 162 -29.69 -6.04 -17.75
CA VAL A 162 -28.34 -6.63 -17.87
C VAL A 162 -28.26 -7.33 -19.22
N VAL A 163 -27.21 -7.03 -19.99
CA VAL A 163 -26.99 -7.56 -21.34
C VAL A 163 -25.58 -8.13 -21.43
N TYR A 164 -25.45 -9.45 -21.45
CA TYR A 164 -24.17 -10.13 -21.60
C TYR A 164 -23.74 -10.18 -23.07
N VAL A 165 -22.47 -9.86 -23.34
CA VAL A 165 -21.90 -9.81 -24.68
C VAL A 165 -20.60 -10.60 -24.74
N THR A 166 -20.53 -11.50 -25.71
CA THR A 166 -19.37 -12.30 -26.12
C THR A 166 -19.15 -12.08 -27.62
N ASP A 167 -18.01 -12.48 -28.19
CA ASP A 167 -17.76 -12.28 -29.63
C ASP A 167 -18.83 -12.96 -30.52
N ASP A 168 -19.17 -14.22 -30.22
CA ASP A 168 -20.28 -14.98 -30.83
C ASP A 168 -21.65 -14.27 -30.75
N THR A 169 -21.85 -13.42 -29.72
CA THR A 169 -23.17 -12.87 -29.39
C THR A 169 -23.32 -11.37 -29.61
N LYS A 170 -22.26 -10.61 -29.89
CA LYS A 170 -22.30 -9.15 -30.12
C LYS A 170 -23.37 -8.69 -31.11
N ASP A 171 -23.57 -9.43 -32.20
CA ASP A 171 -24.58 -9.14 -33.23
C ASP A 171 -25.92 -9.90 -33.03
N THR A 172 -26.00 -10.77 -32.02
CA THR A 172 -27.15 -11.67 -31.83
C THR A 172 -27.86 -11.61 -30.49
N VAL A 173 -27.24 -11.03 -29.46
CA VAL A 173 -27.81 -10.72 -28.15
C VAL A 173 -29.09 -9.87 -28.28
N THR A 174 -30.04 -10.05 -27.37
CA THR A 174 -31.31 -9.28 -27.38
C THR A 174 -31.65 -8.64 -26.04
N ALA A 175 -32.39 -7.53 -26.10
CA ALA A 175 -32.99 -6.86 -24.95
C ALA A 175 -34.40 -6.35 -25.29
N ASN A 176 -35.36 -6.47 -24.37
CA ASN A 176 -36.71 -5.94 -24.55
C ASN A 176 -36.76 -4.48 -24.08
N ILE A 177 -36.72 -3.53 -25.03
CA ILE A 177 -36.60 -2.09 -24.74
C ILE A 177 -37.66 -1.25 -25.46
N ASN A 178 -38.08 -0.15 -24.84
CA ASN A 178 -39.13 0.74 -25.32
C ASN A 178 -38.62 1.83 -26.31
N VAL A 179 -37.92 1.42 -27.37
CA VAL A 179 -37.24 2.32 -28.33
C VAL A 179 -38.14 3.46 -28.83
N ASP A 180 -39.41 3.18 -29.09
CA ASP A 180 -40.32 4.07 -29.80
C ASP A 180 -41.39 4.74 -28.91
N GLY A 181 -41.41 4.45 -27.60
CA GLY A 181 -42.48 4.89 -26.70
C GLY A 181 -43.81 4.16 -26.92
N LYS A 182 -43.77 2.94 -27.46
CA LYS A 182 -44.95 2.11 -27.83
C LYS A 182 -45.13 0.89 -26.93
N GLY A 183 -44.27 0.72 -25.92
CA GLY A 183 -44.10 -0.51 -25.16
C GLY A 183 -42.78 -1.20 -25.51
N GLU A 184 -42.36 -2.13 -24.65
CA GLU A 184 -41.14 -2.90 -24.83
C GLU A 184 -41.22 -3.84 -26.05
N SER A 185 -40.11 -3.95 -26.78
CA SER A 185 -39.96 -4.84 -27.93
C SER A 185 -38.52 -5.35 -28.03
N GLU A 186 -38.36 -6.57 -28.55
CA GLU A 186 -37.04 -7.17 -28.75
C GLU A 186 -36.18 -6.31 -29.71
N CYS A 187 -35.06 -5.81 -29.20
CA CYS A 187 -33.98 -5.20 -29.96
C CYS A 187 -32.77 -6.15 -29.97
N LYS A 188 -32.02 -6.20 -31.08
CA LYS A 188 -31.00 -7.23 -31.35
C LYS A 188 -29.66 -6.66 -31.80
N GLY A 189 -28.58 -7.13 -31.18
CA GLY A 189 -27.20 -6.69 -31.40
C GLY A 189 -26.82 -5.50 -30.52
N ILE A 190 -25.63 -5.51 -29.93
CA ILE A 190 -25.15 -4.56 -28.91
C ILE A 190 -25.36 -3.10 -29.33
N GLN A 191 -24.90 -2.71 -30.52
CA GLN A 191 -25.00 -1.34 -31.02
C GLN A 191 -26.45 -0.90 -31.24
N ASN A 192 -27.35 -1.80 -31.66
CA ASN A 192 -28.76 -1.46 -31.85
C ASN A 192 -29.48 -1.27 -30.51
N ILE A 193 -29.14 -2.07 -29.50
CA ILE A 193 -29.66 -1.93 -28.13
C ILE A 193 -29.25 -0.57 -27.56
N ILE A 194 -27.97 -0.18 -27.69
CA ILE A 194 -27.46 1.14 -27.30
C ILE A 194 -28.20 2.27 -28.05
N LEU A 195 -28.33 2.17 -29.38
CA LEU A 195 -29.06 3.17 -30.19
C LEU A 195 -30.56 3.24 -29.87
N GLY A 196 -31.12 2.21 -29.22
CA GLY A 196 -32.49 2.21 -28.71
C GLY A 196 -32.74 3.27 -27.64
N TYR A 197 -31.72 3.63 -26.86
CA TYR A 197 -31.81 4.64 -25.79
C TYR A 197 -31.90 6.08 -26.32
N LYS A 198 -31.31 6.36 -27.49
CA LYS A 198 -31.15 7.70 -28.11
C LYS A 198 -32.41 8.57 -28.17
N LYS A 199 -33.60 7.96 -28.14
CA LYS A 199 -34.90 8.68 -28.19
C LYS A 199 -35.42 9.12 -26.82
N GLY A 200 -34.80 8.72 -25.71
CA GLY A 200 -35.29 8.94 -24.35
C GLY A 200 -36.69 8.34 -24.15
N LYS A 201 -36.85 7.05 -24.46
CA LYS A 201 -38.14 6.33 -24.45
C LYS A 201 -38.06 5.00 -23.70
N GLU A 202 -36.93 4.31 -23.82
CA GLU A 202 -36.44 3.49 -22.71
C GLU A 202 -35.93 4.42 -21.60
N THR A 203 -36.18 4.06 -20.34
CA THR A 203 -35.85 4.86 -19.15
C THR A 203 -35.25 4.03 -18.02
N ARG A 204 -35.26 2.70 -18.12
CA ARG A 204 -34.54 1.82 -17.19
C ARG A 204 -33.03 1.92 -17.44
N PRO A 205 -32.18 1.90 -16.41
CA PRO A 205 -30.73 1.83 -16.59
C PRO A 205 -30.31 0.53 -17.30
N ILE A 206 -29.09 0.46 -17.82
CA ILE A 206 -28.57 -0.74 -18.48
C ILE A 206 -27.08 -0.99 -18.21
N SER A 207 -26.78 -2.19 -17.71
CA SER A 207 -25.43 -2.77 -17.65
C SER A 207 -25.20 -3.64 -18.89
N ILE A 208 -24.12 -3.36 -19.62
CA ILE A 208 -23.63 -4.14 -20.75
C ILE A 208 -22.36 -4.84 -20.28
N ARG A 209 -22.44 -6.16 -20.12
CA ARG A 209 -21.41 -7.01 -19.50
C ARG A 209 -20.60 -7.73 -20.57
N VAL A 210 -19.39 -7.25 -20.81
CA VAL A 210 -18.45 -7.72 -21.82
C VAL A 210 -17.64 -8.89 -21.27
N ILE A 211 -17.51 -9.97 -22.05
CA ILE A 211 -16.79 -11.18 -21.68
C ILE A 211 -15.88 -11.61 -22.83
N GLY A 212 -14.57 -11.73 -22.55
CA GLY A 212 -13.55 -12.16 -23.51
C GLY A 212 -13.17 -11.13 -24.57
N ASN A 213 -12.47 -11.61 -25.61
CA ASN A 213 -11.90 -10.87 -26.73
C ASN A 213 -12.99 -10.48 -27.75
N ILE A 214 -13.62 -9.32 -27.60
CA ILE A 214 -14.62 -8.85 -28.58
C ILE A 214 -13.91 -8.20 -29.75
N THR A 215 -14.10 -8.77 -30.94
CA THR A 215 -13.72 -8.17 -32.24
C THR A 215 -14.88 -7.38 -32.84
N ASP A 216 -14.66 -6.60 -33.90
CA ASP A 216 -15.65 -5.73 -34.56
C ASP A 216 -17.10 -6.31 -34.64
N PRO A 217 -18.09 -5.68 -33.98
CA PRO A 217 -19.51 -5.91 -34.25
C PRO A 217 -19.88 -5.54 -35.70
N ALA A 218 -20.81 -6.29 -36.31
CA ALA A 218 -21.27 -6.03 -37.69
C ALA A 218 -22.05 -4.71 -37.85
N VAL A 219 -22.42 -4.05 -36.75
CA VAL A 219 -22.93 -2.67 -36.73
C VAL A 219 -22.06 -1.83 -35.80
N LEU A 220 -21.15 -1.05 -36.40
CA LEU A 220 -20.37 0.00 -35.75
C LEU A 220 -20.61 1.34 -36.46
N THR A 221 -20.46 2.45 -35.75
CA THR A 221 -20.38 3.77 -36.38
C THR A 221 -18.91 4.11 -36.51
N LYS A 222 -18.36 4.19 -37.73
CA LYS A 222 -16.94 4.61 -37.96
C LYS A 222 -15.83 3.73 -37.34
N GLY A 223 -16.13 2.51 -36.90
CA GLY A 223 -15.20 1.70 -36.10
C GLY A 223 -15.37 1.90 -34.59
N ASP A 224 -16.48 2.55 -34.17
CA ASP A 224 -16.81 2.83 -32.79
C ASP A 224 -18.13 2.18 -32.37
N LEU A 225 -18.14 1.61 -31.16
CA LEU A 225 -19.34 1.32 -30.39
C LEU A 225 -19.92 2.65 -29.89
N TYR A 226 -21.00 3.09 -30.54
CA TYR A 226 -21.42 4.47 -30.49
C TYR A 226 -22.60 4.69 -29.53
N LEU A 227 -22.33 5.39 -28.43
CA LEU A 227 -23.30 5.85 -27.44
C LEU A 227 -23.74 7.27 -27.81
N ASP A 228 -25.04 7.47 -28.04
CA ASP A 228 -25.58 8.76 -28.47
C ASP A 228 -26.89 9.09 -27.77
N THR A 229 -26.90 10.21 -27.04
CA THR A 229 -28.06 10.70 -26.28
C THR A 229 -28.57 9.67 -25.26
N VAL A 230 -27.63 8.96 -24.62
CA VAL A 230 -27.91 8.03 -23.51
C VAL A 230 -27.96 8.83 -22.21
N THR A 231 -29.11 8.84 -21.52
CA THR A 231 -29.29 9.61 -20.26
C THR A 231 -30.03 8.85 -19.15
N ALA A 232 -30.29 7.56 -19.34
CA ALA A 232 -31.05 6.72 -18.40
C ALA A 232 -30.18 6.00 -17.34
N GLY A 233 -28.86 6.20 -17.37
CA GLY A 233 -27.90 5.33 -16.71
C GLY A 233 -27.46 4.19 -17.64
N MET A 234 -26.18 4.18 -18.00
CA MET A 234 -25.58 3.08 -18.76
C MET A 234 -24.19 2.75 -18.21
N THR A 235 -23.93 1.47 -17.96
CA THR A 235 -22.59 0.97 -17.63
C THR A 235 -22.14 0.03 -18.74
N VAL A 236 -20.94 0.24 -19.28
CA VAL A 236 -20.24 -0.74 -20.11
C VAL A 236 -19.12 -1.32 -19.26
N GLU A 237 -19.26 -2.56 -18.81
CA GLU A 237 -18.32 -3.19 -17.88
C GLU A 237 -17.76 -4.50 -18.44
N GLY A 238 -16.44 -4.69 -18.33
CA GLY A 238 -15.82 -5.99 -18.53
C GLY A 238 -16.01 -6.91 -17.32
N ILE A 239 -16.10 -8.21 -17.56
CA ILE A 239 -16.21 -9.25 -16.54
C ILE A 239 -14.90 -10.03 -16.47
N GLY A 240 -14.36 -10.21 -15.27
CA GLY A 240 -13.06 -10.86 -15.07
C GLY A 240 -11.89 -10.00 -15.57
N ASN A 241 -10.79 -10.65 -15.94
CA ASN A 241 -9.55 -10.00 -16.38
C ASN A 241 -9.29 -10.14 -17.90
N ASP A 242 -10.22 -10.73 -18.65
CA ASP A 242 -10.08 -11.14 -20.06
C ASP A 242 -10.96 -10.35 -21.06
N ALA A 243 -11.82 -9.45 -20.54
CA ALA A 243 -12.68 -8.60 -21.37
C ALA A 243 -11.87 -7.54 -22.14
N THR A 244 -11.99 -7.52 -23.46
CA THR A 244 -11.36 -6.51 -24.34
C THR A 244 -12.28 -6.07 -25.48
N PHE A 245 -12.03 -4.86 -25.99
CA PHE A 245 -12.46 -4.42 -27.31
C PHE A 245 -11.23 -4.41 -28.21
N ASN A 246 -11.20 -5.30 -29.20
CA ASN A 246 -10.04 -5.55 -30.05
C ASN A 246 -10.39 -5.24 -31.51
N GLY A 247 -9.90 -4.11 -32.00
CA GLY A 247 -10.22 -3.56 -33.32
C GLY A 247 -11.09 -2.30 -33.28
N PHE A 248 -12.02 -2.14 -32.34
CA PHE A 248 -12.97 -1.02 -32.32
C PHE A 248 -12.89 -0.16 -31.05
N GLY A 249 -13.26 1.11 -31.17
CA GLY A 249 -13.31 2.07 -30.06
C GLY A 249 -14.70 2.19 -29.42
N LEU A 250 -14.84 3.01 -28.39
CA LEU A 250 -16.12 3.44 -27.81
C LEU A 250 -16.25 4.96 -27.94
N VAL A 251 -17.34 5.46 -28.53
CA VAL A 251 -17.54 6.91 -28.72
C VAL A 251 -18.84 7.39 -28.10
N MET A 252 -18.76 8.44 -27.26
CA MET A 252 -19.90 9.06 -26.58
C MET A 252 -20.22 10.44 -27.15
N LYS A 253 -21.50 10.68 -27.47
CA LYS A 253 -22.04 12.01 -27.82
C LYS A 253 -23.37 12.27 -27.11
N ASN A 254 -23.53 13.48 -26.57
CA ASN A 254 -24.73 13.97 -25.88
C ASN A 254 -25.18 13.09 -24.68
N CYS A 255 -24.27 12.31 -24.08
CA CYS A 255 -24.58 11.32 -23.05
C CYS A 255 -24.48 11.88 -21.62
N SER A 256 -25.15 11.23 -20.67
CA SER A 256 -25.09 11.55 -19.25
C SER A 256 -25.43 10.38 -18.33
N ASN A 257 -24.81 10.33 -17.16
CA ASN A 257 -24.78 9.20 -16.25
C ASN A 257 -24.32 7.92 -16.98
N VAL A 258 -23.06 7.94 -17.44
CA VAL A 258 -22.43 6.82 -18.15
C VAL A 258 -21.13 6.42 -17.48
N GLU A 259 -20.98 5.12 -17.27
CA GLU A 259 -19.84 4.46 -16.65
C GLU A 259 -19.20 3.51 -17.67
N VAL A 260 -17.87 3.52 -17.80
CA VAL A 260 -17.11 2.54 -18.61
C VAL A 260 -15.98 2.01 -17.75
N ARG A 261 -15.95 0.68 -17.53
CA ARG A 261 -15.02 0.07 -16.59
C ARG A 261 -14.52 -1.32 -16.96
N ASN A 262 -13.30 -1.66 -16.53
CA ASN A 262 -12.73 -3.00 -16.69
C ASN A 262 -12.64 -3.51 -18.15
N ILE A 263 -12.41 -2.61 -19.11
CA ILE A 263 -12.22 -2.95 -20.53
C ILE A 263 -10.75 -2.73 -20.92
N GLY A 264 -10.17 -3.66 -21.68
CA GLY A 264 -8.92 -3.45 -22.40
C GLY A 264 -9.19 -3.01 -23.83
N PHE A 265 -8.75 -1.80 -24.22
CA PHE A 265 -8.86 -1.28 -25.57
C PHE A 265 -7.60 -1.63 -26.38
N MET A 266 -7.76 -2.43 -27.44
CA MET A 266 -6.65 -3.02 -28.20
C MET A 266 -6.83 -2.80 -29.71
N ASN A 267 -5.75 -2.45 -30.41
CA ASN A 267 -5.70 -2.35 -31.88
C ASN A 267 -6.83 -1.49 -32.50
N CYS A 268 -7.26 -0.43 -31.81
CA CYS A 268 -8.41 0.38 -32.24
C CYS A 268 -8.22 1.00 -33.63
N ASN A 269 -9.17 0.76 -34.53
CA ASN A 269 -9.22 1.28 -35.90
C ASN A 269 -10.20 2.47 -36.06
N SER A 270 -10.59 3.12 -34.95
CA SER A 270 -11.55 4.23 -34.91
C SER A 270 -11.29 5.31 -35.96
N SER A 271 -12.31 5.60 -36.78
CA SER A 271 -12.33 6.75 -37.69
C SER A 271 -12.93 8.03 -37.07
N GLU A 272 -13.16 8.05 -35.76
CA GLU A 272 -13.19 9.27 -34.94
C GLU A 272 -11.80 9.54 -34.30
N GLY A 273 -10.96 8.49 -34.15
CA GLY A 273 -9.55 8.58 -33.77
C GLY A 273 -9.23 8.25 -32.32
N ASP A 274 -10.21 7.84 -31.52
CA ASP A 274 -10.05 7.65 -30.07
C ASP A 274 -10.42 6.21 -29.65
N ASP A 275 -9.63 5.57 -28.77
CA ASP A 275 -9.99 4.28 -28.16
C ASP A 275 -11.30 4.40 -27.36
N CYS A 276 -11.43 5.46 -26.55
CA CYS A 276 -12.63 5.84 -25.80
C CYS A 276 -12.88 7.36 -25.90
N GLY A 277 -13.55 7.81 -26.97
CA GLY A 277 -13.72 9.23 -27.30
C GLY A 277 -15.00 9.88 -26.77
N LEU A 278 -14.87 10.84 -25.84
CA LEU A 278 -15.97 11.70 -25.39
C LEU A 278 -16.06 12.93 -26.31
N GLN A 279 -16.81 12.86 -27.42
CA GLN A 279 -16.67 13.82 -28.53
C GLN A 279 -17.48 15.13 -28.41
N GLN A 280 -18.66 15.10 -27.79
CA GLN A 280 -19.57 16.25 -27.76
C GLN A 280 -20.61 16.18 -26.63
N ALA A 281 -20.72 17.25 -25.84
CA ALA A 281 -21.85 17.53 -24.94
C ALA A 281 -22.17 16.40 -23.94
N ASN A 282 -21.16 15.64 -23.54
CA ASN A 282 -21.32 14.62 -22.50
C ASN A 282 -21.17 15.25 -21.12
N ASN A 283 -21.90 14.76 -20.11
CA ASN A 283 -21.76 15.23 -18.73
C ASN A 283 -22.18 14.20 -17.69
N HIS A 284 -21.48 14.12 -16.56
CA HIS A 284 -21.55 13.00 -15.62
C HIS A 284 -21.17 11.69 -16.32
N ILE A 285 -19.89 11.61 -16.67
CA ILE A 285 -19.25 10.43 -17.27
C ILE A 285 -18.11 9.95 -16.35
N TRP A 286 -17.93 8.65 -16.23
CA TRP A 286 -16.81 8.03 -15.53
C TRP A 286 -16.18 6.94 -16.40
N VAL A 287 -14.85 7.03 -16.61
CA VAL A 287 -14.08 5.97 -17.28
C VAL A 287 -12.96 5.54 -16.34
N HIS A 288 -12.99 4.29 -15.89
CA HIS A 288 -12.08 3.83 -14.84
C HIS A 288 -11.72 2.36 -14.89
N ASN A 289 -10.57 1.99 -14.32
CA ASN A 289 -10.08 0.61 -14.30
C ASN A 289 -10.02 -0.01 -15.73
N CYS A 290 -9.72 0.79 -16.75
CA CYS A 290 -9.54 0.33 -18.13
C CYS A 290 -8.05 0.29 -18.49
N ASP A 291 -7.67 -0.67 -19.32
CA ASP A 291 -6.37 -0.70 -19.99
C ASP A 291 -6.51 -0.06 -21.38
N PHE A 292 -5.59 0.83 -21.73
CA PHE A 292 -5.47 1.39 -23.07
C PHE A 292 -4.14 0.91 -23.67
N PHE A 293 -4.19 0.22 -24.80
CA PHE A 293 -3.02 -0.28 -25.54
C PHE A 293 -2.89 0.47 -26.87
N TYR A 294 -1.93 0.07 -27.72
CA TYR A 294 -1.76 0.66 -29.05
C TYR A 294 -3.03 0.56 -29.91
N GLY A 295 -3.47 1.70 -30.44
CA GLY A 295 -4.37 1.76 -31.59
C GLY A 295 -3.70 1.29 -32.89
N ASP A 296 -4.39 1.47 -34.01
CA ASP A 296 -3.78 1.37 -35.34
C ASP A 296 -3.19 2.71 -35.80
N ALA A 297 -2.16 2.64 -36.64
CA ALA A 297 -1.38 3.81 -37.03
C ALA A 297 -2.18 4.80 -37.88
N GLY A 298 -2.29 6.04 -37.41
CA GLY A 298 -3.01 7.12 -38.10
C GLY A 298 -2.26 7.71 -39.31
N SER A 299 -2.77 8.82 -39.85
CA SER A 299 -2.17 9.50 -41.00
C SER A 299 -1.01 10.43 -40.66
N ASP A 300 -0.97 10.95 -39.44
CA ASP A 300 0.04 11.91 -38.98
C ASP A 300 1.20 11.18 -38.28
N ALA A 301 2.42 11.73 -38.38
CA ALA A 301 3.63 11.05 -37.92
C ALA A 301 3.72 10.83 -36.40
N ASP A 302 2.90 11.53 -35.60
CA ASP A 302 2.75 11.32 -34.16
C ASP A 302 1.63 10.31 -33.81
N GLN A 303 0.94 9.73 -34.79
CA GLN A 303 -0.14 8.73 -34.62
C GLN A 303 0.36 7.28 -34.76
N ALA A 304 1.67 7.03 -34.69
CA ALA A 304 2.27 5.71 -34.93
C ALA A 304 1.86 4.64 -33.89
N LYS A 305 1.43 5.06 -32.69
CA LYS A 305 0.94 4.22 -31.59
C LYS A 305 -0.59 4.31 -31.39
N GLY A 306 -1.33 4.77 -32.41
CA GLY A 306 -2.72 5.27 -32.32
C GLY A 306 -2.78 6.82 -32.29
N ASP A 307 -3.97 7.42 -32.45
CA ASP A 307 -4.16 8.87 -32.26
C ASP A 307 -4.50 9.22 -30.79
N GLY A 308 -5.77 9.19 -30.37
CA GLY A 308 -6.15 9.39 -28.97
C GLY A 308 -6.46 8.07 -28.26
N ALA A 309 -6.15 7.98 -26.96
CA ALA A 309 -6.68 6.89 -26.12
C ALA A 309 -8.02 7.30 -25.50
N LEU A 310 -7.98 8.13 -24.45
CA LEU A 310 -9.14 8.62 -23.70
C LEU A 310 -9.24 10.16 -23.84
N ASP A 311 -9.53 10.57 -25.08
CA ASP A 311 -9.67 11.96 -25.51
C ASP A 311 -11.07 12.51 -25.12
N THR A 312 -11.11 13.65 -24.43
CA THR A 312 -12.35 14.33 -24.00
C THR A 312 -12.49 15.71 -24.64
N LYS A 313 -13.62 15.92 -25.31
CA LYS A 313 -13.91 17.06 -26.19
C LYS A 313 -15.30 17.60 -25.84
N LYS A 314 -15.44 18.92 -25.64
CA LYS A 314 -16.73 19.61 -25.39
C LYS A 314 -17.62 18.96 -24.32
N SER A 315 -17.03 18.46 -23.24
CA SER A 315 -17.72 17.67 -22.19
C SER A 315 -17.25 18.11 -20.80
N THR A 316 -18.11 18.05 -19.79
CA THR A 316 -17.91 18.62 -18.43
C THR A 316 -18.50 17.70 -17.36
N TYR A 317 -18.10 17.81 -16.09
CA TYR A 317 -18.45 16.87 -15.03
C TYR A 317 -18.05 15.43 -15.40
N VAL A 318 -16.74 15.20 -15.51
CA VAL A 318 -16.17 13.91 -15.89
C VAL A 318 -15.07 13.50 -14.91
N THR A 319 -15.02 12.21 -14.57
CA THR A 319 -13.92 11.59 -13.83
C THR A 319 -13.26 10.53 -14.71
N HIS A 320 -11.93 10.54 -14.80
CA HIS A 320 -11.12 9.51 -15.42
C HIS A 320 -10.14 8.96 -14.38
N SER A 321 -10.30 7.71 -13.94
CA SER A 321 -9.55 7.23 -12.77
C SER A 321 -9.08 5.78 -12.81
N TYR A 322 -7.94 5.48 -12.17
CA TYR A 322 -7.39 4.12 -12.12
C TYR A 322 -7.25 3.46 -13.52
N ASN A 323 -7.03 4.22 -14.60
CA ASN A 323 -6.78 3.67 -15.94
C ASN A 323 -5.27 3.45 -16.15
N HIS A 324 -4.90 2.45 -16.95
CA HIS A 324 -3.51 2.16 -17.31
C HIS A 324 -3.31 2.40 -18.81
N PHE A 325 -2.45 3.36 -19.15
CA PHE A 325 -2.08 3.71 -20.52
C PHE A 325 -0.75 3.04 -20.86
N TRP A 326 -0.80 1.97 -21.66
CA TRP A 326 0.34 1.15 -22.06
C TRP A 326 1.01 1.74 -23.31
N ASP A 327 2.03 2.57 -23.09
CA ASP A 327 2.86 3.19 -24.11
C ASP A 327 2.08 4.02 -25.18
N ASN A 328 0.87 4.51 -24.87
CA ASN A 328 0.07 5.25 -25.85
C ASN A 328 0.79 6.52 -26.38
N GLY A 329 0.70 6.76 -27.70
CA GLY A 329 1.30 7.94 -28.33
C GLY A 329 0.69 9.27 -27.85
N LYS A 330 -0.61 9.27 -27.51
CA LYS A 330 -1.33 10.44 -27.02
C LYS A 330 -2.50 9.99 -26.14
N CYS A 331 -2.38 10.13 -24.82
CA CYS A 331 -3.36 9.55 -23.90
C CYS A 331 -4.67 10.34 -23.84
N ASN A 332 -4.61 11.62 -23.46
CA ASN A 332 -5.80 12.42 -23.12
C ASN A 332 -5.71 13.86 -23.64
N LEU A 333 -6.30 14.18 -24.79
CA LEU A 333 -6.70 15.55 -25.07
C LEU A 333 -7.88 15.94 -24.18
N GLN A 334 -7.87 17.15 -23.65
CA GLN A 334 -8.98 17.76 -22.93
C GLN A 334 -9.31 19.13 -23.54
N GLY A 335 -10.45 19.20 -24.22
CA GLY A 335 -10.98 20.42 -24.82
C GLY A 335 -10.47 20.73 -26.24
N MET A 336 -11.35 21.36 -27.02
CA MET A 336 -11.11 21.84 -28.38
C MET A 336 -11.03 23.38 -28.39
N LYS A 337 -10.90 23.97 -29.58
CA LYS A 337 -10.71 25.42 -29.78
C LYS A 337 -12.02 26.22 -29.85
N SER A 338 -13.15 25.60 -29.49
CA SER A 338 -14.50 26.04 -29.86
C SER A 338 -15.48 26.21 -28.70
N GLU A 339 -15.06 25.76 -27.52
CA GLU A 339 -15.82 25.77 -26.29
C GLU A 339 -15.92 27.21 -25.77
N THR A 340 -17.13 27.59 -25.36
CA THR A 340 -17.45 28.93 -24.84
C THR A 340 -18.08 28.86 -23.44
N VAL A 341 -17.88 27.74 -22.76
CA VAL A 341 -18.43 27.38 -21.45
C VAL A 341 -17.33 26.62 -20.72
N GLU A 342 -17.18 26.88 -19.43
CA GLU A 342 -16.20 26.21 -18.58
C GLU A 342 -16.52 24.70 -18.47
N ASN A 343 -15.49 23.86 -18.42
CA ASN A 343 -15.64 22.41 -18.36
C ASN A 343 -14.78 21.83 -17.23
N TYR A 344 -15.39 21.08 -16.31
CA TYR A 344 -14.74 20.53 -15.11
C TYR A 344 -14.45 19.04 -15.28
N ILE A 345 -13.17 18.63 -15.22
CA ILE A 345 -12.76 17.22 -15.32
C ILE A 345 -11.74 16.85 -14.23
N THR A 346 -11.78 15.60 -13.78
CA THR A 346 -10.79 15.02 -12.85
C THR A 346 -10.03 13.87 -13.52
N TYR A 347 -8.71 13.84 -13.33
CA TYR A 347 -7.84 12.68 -13.60
C TYR A 347 -7.20 12.25 -12.27
N HIS A 348 -7.44 11.02 -11.80
CA HIS A 348 -6.78 10.53 -10.58
C HIS A 348 -6.41 9.05 -10.59
N HIS A 349 -5.28 8.71 -9.95
CA HIS A 349 -4.76 7.35 -9.86
C HIS A 349 -4.52 6.63 -11.21
N ASN A 350 -4.41 7.36 -12.32
CA ASN A 350 -4.09 6.77 -13.62
C ASN A 350 -2.57 6.47 -13.72
N TRP A 351 -2.21 5.39 -14.39
CA TRP A 351 -0.84 5.02 -14.73
C TRP A 351 -0.55 5.39 -16.19
N TYR A 352 0.40 6.30 -16.39
CA TYR A 352 0.93 6.67 -17.71
C TYR A 352 2.26 5.93 -17.92
N ASP A 353 2.17 4.70 -18.39
CA ASP A 353 3.25 3.71 -18.42
C ASP A 353 4.01 3.76 -19.76
N HIS A 354 5.20 4.35 -19.74
CA HIS A 354 6.11 4.68 -20.86
C HIS A 354 5.50 5.57 -21.97
N SER A 355 4.20 5.85 -21.91
CA SER A 355 3.41 6.61 -22.87
C SER A 355 3.99 7.98 -23.22
N ASP A 356 3.83 8.39 -24.47
CA ASP A 356 4.52 9.54 -25.05
C ASP A 356 4.05 10.88 -24.45
N SER A 357 2.74 11.16 -24.50
CA SER A 357 2.23 12.53 -24.39
C SER A 357 0.74 12.66 -24.05
N ARG A 358 0.33 13.90 -23.75
CA ARG A 358 -1.05 14.31 -23.39
C ARG A 358 -1.52 13.62 -22.10
N HIS A 359 -0.96 13.98 -20.95
CA HIS A 359 -1.26 13.30 -19.68
C HIS A 359 -1.85 14.21 -18.57
N PRO A 360 -2.91 15.04 -18.82
CA PRO A 360 -3.60 15.34 -20.06
C PRO A 360 -2.99 16.55 -20.83
N ARG A 361 -3.40 16.74 -22.09
CA ARG A 361 -3.23 18.00 -22.84
C ARG A 361 -4.52 18.83 -22.77
N ILE A 362 -4.51 19.92 -22.00
CA ILE A 362 -5.68 20.72 -21.66
C ILE A 362 -5.74 21.99 -22.51
N ARG A 363 -6.91 22.34 -23.05
CA ARG A 363 -7.14 23.57 -23.83
C ARG A 363 -8.01 24.62 -23.12
N THR A 364 -9.30 24.37 -23.02
CA THR A 364 -10.33 25.40 -22.73
C THR A 364 -11.15 25.02 -21.49
N CYS A 365 -10.47 24.43 -20.51
CA CYS A 365 -11.11 23.67 -19.45
C CYS A 365 -10.39 23.82 -18.11
N THR A 366 -11.14 23.51 -17.06
CA THR A 366 -10.72 23.43 -15.67
C THR A 366 -10.53 21.97 -15.30
N VAL A 367 -9.34 21.62 -14.81
CA VAL A 367 -8.98 20.21 -14.60
C VAL A 367 -8.26 20.03 -13.27
N HIS A 368 -8.71 19.05 -12.49
CA HIS A 368 -7.97 18.54 -11.35
C HIS A 368 -7.22 17.25 -11.75
N ILE A 369 -5.93 17.18 -11.45
CA ILE A 369 -5.04 16.07 -11.79
C ILE A 369 -4.32 15.67 -10.51
N TYR A 370 -4.72 14.57 -9.87
CA TYR A 370 -4.16 14.20 -8.56
C TYR A 370 -3.82 12.72 -8.39
N ASN A 371 -2.76 12.41 -7.66
CA ASN A 371 -2.28 11.04 -7.42
C ASN A 371 -2.09 10.15 -8.67
N ASN A 372 -1.82 10.71 -9.85
CA ASN A 372 -1.48 9.92 -11.05
C ASN A 372 0.02 9.59 -11.07
N TYR A 373 0.38 8.44 -11.64
CA TYR A 373 1.75 7.97 -11.79
C TYR A 373 2.21 8.11 -13.24
N TYR A 374 3.32 8.81 -13.45
CA TYR A 374 3.92 9.13 -14.74
C TYR A 374 5.27 8.42 -14.82
N ASP A 375 5.38 7.42 -15.68
CA ASP A 375 6.43 6.40 -15.62
C ASP A 375 7.18 6.31 -16.95
N GLY A 376 8.37 6.93 -17.07
CA GLY A 376 9.24 6.84 -18.27
C GLY A 376 8.83 7.68 -19.49
N ASN A 377 7.85 8.59 -19.36
CA ASN A 377 7.14 9.20 -20.50
C ASN A 377 8.02 10.03 -21.47
N ALA A 378 7.88 9.74 -22.77
CA ALA A 378 8.80 10.19 -23.82
C ALA A 378 8.79 11.69 -24.19
N LYS A 379 7.69 12.41 -23.97
CA LYS A 379 7.56 13.82 -24.40
C LYS A 379 7.18 14.74 -23.25
N TYR A 380 5.98 14.61 -22.67
CA TYR A 380 5.55 15.45 -21.54
C TYR A 380 4.37 14.84 -20.77
N GLY A 381 4.24 15.23 -19.49
CA GLY A 381 3.11 14.92 -18.62
C GLY A 381 1.90 15.83 -18.87
N ILE A 382 1.66 16.77 -17.95
CA ILE A 382 0.53 17.70 -17.98
C ILE A 382 0.86 18.89 -18.90
N GLY A 383 0.10 19.10 -19.98
CA GLY A 383 0.35 20.20 -20.92
C GLY A 383 -0.83 21.18 -21.02
N VAL A 384 -0.65 22.46 -20.71
CA VAL A 384 -1.71 23.48 -20.79
C VAL A 384 -1.57 24.45 -21.97
N THR A 385 -2.69 24.67 -22.67
CA THR A 385 -2.85 25.69 -23.71
C THR A 385 -4.15 26.49 -23.49
N MET A 386 -4.48 27.39 -24.43
CA MET A 386 -5.83 27.90 -24.74
C MET A 386 -6.74 28.42 -23.61
N GLY A 387 -6.17 28.88 -22.49
CA GLY A 387 -6.95 29.44 -21.39
C GLY A 387 -7.18 28.47 -20.22
N ALA A 388 -6.66 27.25 -20.29
CA ALA A 388 -6.82 26.23 -19.27
C ALA A 388 -6.39 26.67 -17.86
N SER A 389 -7.08 26.16 -16.85
CA SER A 389 -6.65 26.16 -15.44
C SER A 389 -6.53 24.72 -14.97
N ALA A 390 -5.32 24.30 -14.62
CA ALA A 390 -5.03 22.94 -14.16
C ALA A 390 -4.49 22.96 -12.73
N PHE A 391 -5.06 22.16 -11.83
CA PHE A 391 -4.46 21.89 -10.52
C PHE A 391 -3.81 20.51 -10.55
N ALA A 392 -2.49 20.47 -10.36
CA ALA A 392 -1.69 19.25 -10.27
C ALA A 392 -1.30 19.02 -8.81
N GLU A 393 -1.90 18.02 -8.16
CA GLU A 393 -1.76 17.73 -6.73
C GLU A 393 -1.18 16.32 -6.49
N ASN A 394 -0.12 16.20 -5.70
CA ASN A 394 0.42 14.93 -5.21
C ASN A 394 0.63 13.83 -6.28
N ASN A 395 1.01 14.17 -7.52
CA ASN A 395 1.33 13.20 -8.57
C ASN A 395 2.80 12.75 -8.48
N TYR A 396 3.13 11.55 -8.96
CA TYR A 396 4.50 11.02 -9.01
C TYR A 396 5.00 10.99 -10.46
N PHE A 397 6.11 11.67 -10.75
CA PHE A 397 6.78 11.65 -12.05
C PHE A 397 8.16 10.99 -11.98
N ARG A 398 8.32 9.78 -12.55
CA ARG A 398 9.62 9.13 -12.81
C ARG A 398 9.97 9.25 -14.28
N ASN A 399 11.14 9.82 -14.60
CA ASN A 399 11.72 9.86 -15.95
C ASN A 399 10.73 10.39 -17.02
N CYS A 400 9.77 11.22 -16.59
CA CYS A 400 8.83 11.92 -17.45
C CYS A 400 9.55 13.16 -17.98
N LYS A 401 9.96 13.14 -19.26
CA LYS A 401 10.91 14.12 -19.85
C LYS A 401 10.60 15.58 -19.45
N TYR A 402 9.34 16.00 -19.59
CA TYR A 402 8.83 17.29 -19.12
C TYR A 402 7.52 17.08 -18.32
N PRO A 403 7.56 17.03 -16.98
CA PRO A 403 6.40 16.70 -16.14
C PRO A 403 5.20 17.62 -16.35
N MET A 404 5.48 18.91 -16.60
CA MET A 404 4.51 19.97 -16.82
C MET A 404 5.00 20.89 -17.92
N LEU A 405 4.10 21.37 -18.79
CA LEU A 405 4.41 22.34 -19.85
C LEU A 405 3.30 23.37 -20.04
N ALA A 406 3.67 24.64 -20.24
CA ALA A 406 2.76 25.72 -20.63
C ALA A 406 3.12 26.28 -22.01
N SER A 407 2.13 26.34 -22.92
CA SER A 407 2.38 26.65 -24.34
C SER A 407 3.09 28.00 -24.58
N MET A 408 4.23 27.94 -25.27
CA MET A 408 5.11 29.05 -25.69
C MET A 408 5.86 29.79 -24.56
N GLN A 409 6.09 29.14 -23.43
CA GLN A 409 6.87 29.62 -22.29
C GLN A 409 7.56 28.44 -21.59
N GLY A 410 8.50 28.73 -20.67
CA GLY A 410 9.13 27.69 -19.85
C GLY A 410 9.89 26.65 -20.67
N SER A 411 9.79 25.39 -20.25
CA SER A 411 10.50 24.28 -20.88
C SER A 411 10.05 24.01 -22.34
N ASP A 412 8.83 24.42 -22.73
CA ASP A 412 8.30 24.25 -24.10
C ASP A 412 9.24 24.88 -25.16
N ILE A 413 9.81 26.05 -24.83
CA ILE A 413 10.69 26.81 -25.74
C ILE A 413 12.19 26.60 -25.49
N ALA A 414 12.57 25.72 -24.56
CA ALA A 414 13.97 25.50 -24.18
C ALA A 414 14.85 24.99 -25.34
N GLU A 415 14.26 24.25 -26.28
CA GLU A 415 14.94 23.75 -27.49
C GLU A 415 14.82 24.70 -28.70
N GLY A 416 14.01 25.76 -28.61
CA GLY A 416 13.84 26.74 -29.68
C GLY A 416 12.60 27.62 -29.55
N SER A 417 12.65 28.82 -30.12
CA SER A 417 11.60 29.85 -30.00
C SER A 417 10.25 29.53 -30.67
N GLU A 418 10.11 28.37 -31.30
CA GLU A 418 8.86 27.91 -31.93
C GLU A 418 8.00 27.01 -31.01
N GLY A 419 8.58 26.53 -29.90
CA GLY A 419 7.97 25.54 -29.01
C GLY A 419 8.12 24.10 -29.50
N THR A 420 8.00 23.15 -28.58
CA THR A 420 8.05 21.69 -28.81
C THR A 420 6.71 21.00 -28.58
N PHE A 421 5.84 21.58 -27.75
CA PHE A 421 4.52 21.06 -27.36
C PHE A 421 3.36 21.73 -28.11
N SER A 422 3.34 23.06 -28.20
CA SER A 422 2.22 23.77 -28.85
C SER A 422 2.49 25.23 -29.19
N SER A 423 2.07 25.65 -30.40
CA SER A 423 2.05 27.04 -30.85
C SER A 423 0.72 27.78 -30.57
N GLU A 424 -0.08 27.30 -29.60
CA GLU A 424 -1.34 27.92 -29.15
C GLU A 424 -1.07 29.10 -28.20
N THR A 425 -2.08 29.62 -27.49
CA THR A 425 -1.85 30.44 -26.28
C THR A 425 -1.61 29.53 -25.07
N GLY A 426 -1.03 30.03 -24.00
CA GLY A 426 -0.82 29.27 -22.76
C GLY A 426 -2.09 29.13 -21.90
N GLY A 427 -2.11 28.10 -21.06
CA GLY A 427 -2.94 28.04 -19.84
C GLY A 427 -2.08 28.31 -18.60
N ILE A 428 -2.59 28.04 -17.40
CA ILE A 428 -1.81 28.02 -16.15
C ILE A 428 -1.98 26.67 -15.44
N ILE A 429 -0.86 26.08 -15.02
CA ILE A 429 -0.83 25.00 -14.03
C ILE A 429 -0.53 25.60 -12.66
N LYS A 430 -1.35 25.27 -11.66
CA LYS A 430 -0.99 25.32 -10.23
C LYS A 430 -0.47 23.94 -9.84
N ALA A 431 0.69 23.88 -9.21
CA ALA A 431 1.30 22.63 -8.74
C ALA A 431 1.44 22.63 -7.21
N TYR A 432 1.08 21.54 -6.55
CA TYR A 432 1.26 21.33 -5.11
C TYR A 432 1.62 19.86 -4.82
N GLY A 433 2.56 19.62 -3.90
CA GLY A 433 2.87 18.29 -3.37
C GLY A 433 3.39 17.22 -4.35
N ASN A 434 3.58 17.52 -5.64
CA ASN A 434 4.03 16.52 -6.63
C ASN A 434 5.50 16.11 -6.43
N TYR A 435 5.79 14.82 -6.59
CA TYR A 435 7.14 14.24 -6.61
C TYR A 435 7.67 14.14 -8.05
N MET A 436 8.94 14.49 -8.29
CA MET A 436 9.57 14.44 -9.62
C MET A 436 11.02 13.94 -9.54
N GLU A 437 11.32 12.88 -10.29
CA GLU A 437 12.67 12.35 -10.48
C GLU A 437 13.01 12.13 -11.97
N GLY A 438 14.26 12.35 -12.36
CA GLY A 438 14.81 12.04 -13.69
C GLY A 438 14.31 12.88 -14.86
N GLN A 439 13.50 13.91 -14.64
CA GLN A 439 13.02 14.82 -15.68
C GLN A 439 14.15 15.61 -16.37
N LYS A 440 13.99 15.90 -17.67
CA LYS A 440 14.89 16.75 -18.45
C LYS A 440 14.69 18.24 -18.16
N GLY A 441 13.49 18.68 -17.82
CA GLY A 441 13.22 20.08 -17.49
C GLY A 441 11.88 20.31 -16.78
N PHE A 442 11.88 21.32 -15.92
CA PHE A 442 10.73 21.93 -15.28
C PHE A 442 11.18 23.31 -14.77
N ILE A 443 10.40 24.37 -14.98
CA ILE A 443 10.69 25.72 -14.47
C ILE A 443 9.47 26.23 -13.69
N SER A 444 9.68 26.60 -12.43
CA SER A 444 8.63 27.21 -11.61
C SER A 444 8.51 28.73 -11.84
N TYR A 445 7.31 29.28 -11.59
CA TYR A 445 7.06 30.73 -11.56
C TYR A 445 7.98 31.48 -10.57
N GLN A 446 8.43 30.78 -9.53
CA GLN A 446 9.32 31.29 -8.50
C GLN A 446 10.78 31.40 -8.98
N GLU A 447 11.19 30.62 -9.99
CA GLU A 447 12.50 30.69 -10.63
C GLU A 447 12.50 31.71 -11.78
N ASP A 448 11.50 31.65 -12.67
CA ASP A 448 11.28 32.66 -13.71
C ASP A 448 9.79 33.02 -13.82
N ASN A 449 9.43 34.25 -13.44
CA ASN A 449 8.05 34.74 -13.45
C ASN A 449 7.48 35.08 -14.85
N THR A 450 8.27 34.85 -15.92
CA THR A 450 7.92 35.08 -17.32
C THR A 450 8.02 33.79 -18.16
N GLU A 451 8.99 32.94 -17.87
CA GLU A 451 9.31 31.70 -18.61
C GLU A 451 9.17 30.45 -17.73
N PHE A 452 7.95 30.15 -17.27
CA PHE A 452 7.64 29.04 -16.36
C PHE A 452 6.69 28.00 -16.98
N ASP A 453 6.73 26.78 -16.46
CA ASP A 453 5.78 25.70 -16.78
C ASP A 453 4.59 25.66 -15.80
N ALA A 454 4.83 25.92 -14.51
CA ALA A 454 3.81 25.92 -13.47
C ALA A 454 4.04 26.96 -12.35
N TYR A 455 2.97 27.39 -11.70
CA TYR A 455 3.02 28.10 -10.42
C TYR A 455 3.06 27.07 -9.29
N VAL A 456 4.19 26.96 -8.59
CA VAL A 456 4.31 26.05 -7.43
C VAL A 456 3.70 26.73 -6.22
N ALA A 457 2.68 26.14 -5.61
CA ALA A 457 2.00 26.67 -4.44
C ALA A 457 2.70 26.21 -3.15
N SER A 458 2.77 27.09 -2.15
CA SER A 458 3.33 26.79 -0.82
C SER A 458 2.37 26.02 0.08
N SER A 459 1.07 26.08 -0.20
CA SER A 459 0.03 25.27 0.47
C SER A 459 -1.09 24.94 -0.50
N ARG A 460 -1.83 23.86 -0.21
CA ARG A 460 -2.97 23.40 -1.01
C ARG A 460 -3.96 24.52 -1.31
N ASP A 461 -4.31 25.33 -0.32
CA ASP A 461 -5.37 26.33 -0.43
C ASP A 461 -4.88 27.71 -0.88
N GLU A 462 -3.60 27.84 -1.27
CA GLU A 462 -3.04 29.08 -1.80
C GLU A 462 -3.73 29.46 -3.12
N LYS A 463 -4.25 30.69 -3.21
CA LYS A 463 -4.83 31.23 -4.44
C LYS A 463 -3.74 31.85 -5.32
N VAL A 464 -3.59 31.34 -6.54
CA VAL A 464 -2.68 31.89 -7.56
C VAL A 464 -3.08 33.35 -7.85
N PRO A 465 -2.18 34.33 -7.66
CA PRO A 465 -2.50 35.74 -7.88
C PRO A 465 -2.86 36.05 -9.33
N SER A 466 -3.79 36.98 -9.56
CA SER A 466 -4.18 37.42 -10.92
C SER A 466 -3.11 38.20 -11.70
N SER A 467 -1.94 38.43 -11.08
CA SER A 467 -0.72 38.90 -11.76
C SER A 467 0.07 37.76 -12.42
N VAL A 468 -0.16 36.51 -12.03
CA VAL A 468 0.39 35.33 -12.71
C VAL A 468 -0.41 35.13 -14.00
N THR A 469 0.26 35.35 -15.13
CA THR A 469 -0.38 35.30 -16.45
C THR A 469 0.45 34.50 -17.45
N ALA A 470 -0.23 33.74 -18.31
CA ALA A 470 0.44 33.01 -19.38
C ALA A 470 1.01 34.00 -20.40
N LYS A 471 2.34 34.00 -20.57
CA LYS A 471 3.15 34.91 -21.38
C LYS A 471 2.55 35.16 -22.77
N LYS A 472 2.04 34.10 -23.41
CA LYS A 472 1.32 34.18 -24.68
C LYS A 472 -0.18 34.00 -24.48
N GLY A 473 -0.89 35.12 -24.41
CA GLY A 473 -2.35 35.18 -24.34
C GLY A 473 -2.89 35.91 -23.10
N GLY A 474 -2.11 35.99 -22.02
CA GLY A 474 -2.50 36.67 -20.79
C GLY A 474 -3.45 35.89 -19.89
N THR A 475 -3.56 34.57 -20.07
CA THR A 475 -4.42 33.68 -19.26
C THR A 475 -4.08 33.76 -17.78
N THR A 476 -5.06 34.05 -16.93
CA THR A 476 -4.97 33.90 -15.47
C THR A 476 -5.56 32.56 -15.02
N TYR A 477 -5.02 31.98 -13.96
CA TYR A 477 -5.62 30.83 -13.27
C TYR A 477 -6.95 31.21 -12.58
N ASN A 478 -7.97 30.37 -12.70
CA ASN A 478 -9.32 30.67 -12.18
C ASN A 478 -9.54 30.33 -10.70
N ASN A 479 -8.62 29.63 -10.03
CA ASN A 479 -8.66 29.27 -8.61
C ASN A 479 -9.84 28.37 -8.18
N PHE A 480 -10.37 27.57 -9.11
CA PHE A 480 -11.49 26.64 -8.89
C PHE A 480 -11.29 25.67 -7.70
N ASP A 481 -10.06 25.20 -7.50
CA ASP A 481 -9.60 24.25 -6.48
C ASP A 481 -9.72 24.79 -5.04
N THR A 482 -9.92 26.11 -4.93
CA THR A 482 -10.10 26.85 -3.67
C THR A 482 -11.52 27.43 -3.53
N ASP A 483 -12.47 26.95 -4.35
CA ASP A 483 -13.90 27.25 -4.24
C ASP A 483 -14.66 26.02 -3.73
N SER A 484 -15.03 26.04 -2.45
CA SER A 484 -15.76 24.96 -1.78
C SER A 484 -17.24 24.85 -2.16
N SER A 485 -17.74 25.71 -3.08
CA SER A 485 -19.04 25.53 -3.73
C SER A 485 -18.95 24.77 -5.07
N LEU A 486 -17.73 24.50 -5.55
CA LEU A 486 -17.45 23.81 -6.81
C LEU A 486 -16.67 22.51 -6.61
N MET A 487 -15.68 22.50 -5.71
CA MET A 487 -14.87 21.30 -5.44
C MET A 487 -15.65 20.23 -4.68
N TYR A 488 -15.55 18.99 -5.16
CA TYR A 488 -16.02 17.78 -4.48
C TYR A 488 -15.14 17.44 -3.26
N SER A 489 -15.67 16.56 -2.40
CA SER A 489 -14.89 15.97 -1.31
C SER A 489 -14.07 14.78 -1.81
N TYR A 490 -12.81 14.73 -1.41
CA TYR A 490 -11.87 13.63 -1.65
C TYR A 490 -10.76 13.71 -0.58
N THR A 491 -9.84 12.75 -0.57
CA THR A 491 -8.59 12.81 0.19
C THR A 491 -7.48 12.33 -0.73
N PRO A 492 -6.45 13.15 -1.02
CA PRO A 492 -5.32 12.70 -1.81
C PRO A 492 -4.36 11.89 -0.94
N ASP A 493 -3.79 10.82 -1.52
CA ASP A 493 -2.66 10.09 -0.95
C ASP A 493 -1.38 10.93 -1.00
N SER A 494 -0.31 10.49 -0.32
CA SER A 494 1.03 11.10 -0.47
C SER A 494 1.54 10.90 -1.90
N ALA A 495 2.35 11.82 -2.42
CA ALA A 495 2.90 11.66 -3.76
C ALA A 495 3.85 10.46 -3.85
N GLU A 496 4.50 10.12 -2.74
CA GLU A 496 5.42 9.01 -2.59
C GLU A 496 4.70 7.64 -2.68
N ASP A 497 3.52 7.51 -2.07
CA ASP A 497 2.73 6.27 -2.06
C ASP A 497 2.08 5.97 -3.42
N VAL A 498 1.78 7.00 -4.23
CA VAL A 498 1.11 6.93 -5.54
C VAL A 498 1.62 5.79 -6.41
N LYS A 499 2.95 5.64 -6.52
CA LYS A 499 3.57 4.60 -7.34
C LYS A 499 3.10 3.20 -6.94
N SER A 500 2.97 2.93 -5.64
CA SER A 500 2.51 1.63 -5.13
C SER A 500 0.99 1.45 -5.26
N ILE A 501 0.21 2.51 -5.05
CA ILE A 501 -1.26 2.48 -5.10
C ILE A 501 -1.74 2.34 -6.55
N VAL A 502 -1.17 3.12 -7.47
CA VAL A 502 -1.53 3.11 -8.88
C VAL A 502 -1.13 1.79 -9.54
N THR A 503 0.09 1.31 -9.36
CA THR A 503 0.53 0.02 -9.95
C THR A 503 -0.19 -1.21 -9.37
N SER A 504 -0.91 -1.07 -8.26
CA SER A 504 -1.68 -2.16 -7.64
C SER A 504 -3.20 -2.08 -7.88
N LYS A 505 -3.73 -0.95 -8.37
CA LYS A 505 -5.17 -0.73 -8.58
C LYS A 505 -5.58 -0.20 -9.97
N ALA A 506 -4.65 0.31 -10.77
CA ALA A 506 -4.95 0.81 -12.11
C ALA A 506 -5.08 -0.33 -13.15
N GLY A 507 -5.78 -0.05 -14.23
CA GLY A 507 -6.07 -1.01 -15.30
C GLY A 507 -7.19 -1.98 -14.94
N ARG A 508 -7.32 -3.06 -15.72
CA ARG A 508 -8.33 -4.12 -15.51
C ARG A 508 -8.14 -4.87 -14.18
N VAL A 509 -9.18 -5.57 -13.73
CA VAL A 509 -9.15 -6.54 -12.62
C VAL A 509 -7.97 -7.52 -12.78
N ASN A 510 -7.25 -7.80 -11.68
CA ASN A 510 -5.97 -8.55 -11.67
C ASN A 510 -4.87 -7.95 -12.60
N GLY A 511 -4.96 -6.67 -12.97
CA GLY A 511 -4.10 -6.01 -13.97
C GLY A 511 -4.27 -6.58 -15.38
N GLY A 512 -5.46 -7.11 -15.70
CA GLY A 512 -5.75 -7.81 -16.95
C GLY A 512 -5.09 -9.19 -17.08
N ASP A 513 -5.29 -9.82 -18.22
CA ASP A 513 -4.74 -11.12 -18.64
C ASP A 513 -3.54 -10.98 -19.58
N PHE A 514 -3.57 -10.02 -20.49
CA PHE A 514 -2.42 -9.54 -21.25
C PHE A 514 -1.38 -8.97 -20.28
N LYS A 515 -0.13 -9.46 -20.35
CA LYS A 515 0.98 -9.02 -19.50
C LYS A 515 2.16 -8.59 -20.34
N TRP A 516 2.69 -7.41 -20.05
CA TRP A 516 3.91 -6.86 -20.63
C TRP A 516 4.80 -6.31 -19.50
N ASN A 517 6.11 -6.27 -19.74
CA ASN A 517 7.07 -5.57 -18.89
C ASN A 517 7.97 -4.75 -19.82
N PHE A 518 8.04 -3.43 -19.60
CA PHE A 518 8.98 -2.56 -20.29
C PHE A 518 10.41 -2.78 -19.76
N ASP A 519 11.42 -2.56 -20.60
CA ASP A 519 12.81 -2.48 -20.18
C ASP A 519 13.16 -1.00 -20.01
N ASN A 520 13.10 -0.47 -18.79
CA ASN A 520 13.37 0.94 -18.49
C ASN A 520 14.78 1.39 -18.94
N SER A 521 15.71 0.49 -19.30
CA SER A 521 17.00 0.88 -19.89
C SER A 521 16.96 1.15 -21.41
N VAL A 522 15.81 0.88 -22.04
CA VAL A 522 15.56 0.97 -23.50
C VAL A 522 14.28 1.75 -23.81
N ASP A 523 13.19 1.51 -23.06
CA ASP A 523 11.87 2.10 -23.26
C ASP A 523 11.72 3.47 -22.55
N ASP A 524 12.55 3.80 -21.55
CA ASP A 524 12.55 5.13 -20.92
C ASP A 524 12.81 6.25 -21.95
N GLU A 525 11.96 7.27 -21.92
CA GLU A 525 11.88 8.36 -22.90
C GLU A 525 11.66 7.92 -24.38
N SER A 526 11.29 6.67 -24.66
CA SER A 526 11.17 6.12 -26.03
C SER A 526 9.82 6.40 -26.69
N TYR A 527 9.82 7.31 -27.67
CA TYR A 527 8.64 7.55 -28.53
C TYR A 527 8.59 6.64 -29.78
N ALA A 528 9.45 5.63 -29.87
CA ALA A 528 9.40 4.63 -30.94
C ALA A 528 8.31 3.59 -30.65
N VAL A 529 7.72 3.00 -31.69
CA VAL A 529 6.84 1.84 -31.52
C VAL A 529 7.68 0.66 -31.01
N ASN A 530 7.30 0.07 -29.89
CA ASN A 530 7.88 -1.18 -29.43
C ASN A 530 7.30 -2.33 -30.28
N ASP A 531 8.06 -2.73 -31.32
CA ASP A 531 7.67 -3.76 -32.29
C ASP A 531 7.25 -5.08 -31.63
N ALA A 532 7.84 -5.42 -30.47
CA ALA A 532 7.53 -6.64 -29.74
C ALA A 532 6.19 -6.52 -28.98
N LEU A 533 5.89 -5.35 -28.40
CA LEU A 533 4.58 -5.05 -27.79
C LEU A 533 3.45 -5.05 -28.84
N LYS A 534 3.61 -4.35 -29.99
CA LYS A 534 2.58 -4.39 -31.07
C LYS A 534 2.45 -5.81 -31.63
N SER A 535 3.54 -6.58 -31.72
CA SER A 535 3.49 -7.99 -32.13
C SER A 535 2.73 -8.85 -31.13
N ALA A 536 2.89 -8.66 -29.82
CA ALA A 536 2.10 -9.36 -28.81
C ALA A 536 0.62 -8.97 -28.90
N LEU A 537 0.32 -7.68 -29.00
CA LEU A 537 -1.04 -7.14 -29.05
C LEU A 537 -1.82 -7.57 -30.29
N VAL A 538 -1.16 -7.70 -31.45
CA VAL A 538 -1.77 -8.18 -32.71
C VAL A 538 -1.99 -9.70 -32.72
N ASN A 539 -1.28 -10.44 -31.87
CA ASN A 539 -1.46 -11.90 -31.69
C ASN A 539 -2.22 -12.26 -30.40
N TYR A 540 -2.84 -11.28 -29.72
CA TYR A 540 -3.68 -11.54 -28.54
C TYR A 540 -4.98 -12.24 -28.96
N ASP A 541 -5.30 -13.30 -28.22
CA ASP A 541 -6.61 -13.94 -28.18
C ASP A 541 -6.86 -14.38 -26.73
N ASP A 542 -8.12 -14.47 -26.31
CA ASP A 542 -8.43 -14.90 -24.94
C ASP A 542 -8.27 -16.42 -24.74
N SER A 543 -8.32 -16.88 -23.50
CA SER A 543 -8.11 -18.29 -23.14
C SER A 543 -9.41 -19.04 -22.74
N ILE A 544 -10.58 -18.48 -23.05
CA ILE A 544 -11.90 -19.01 -22.69
C ILE A 544 -12.31 -20.13 -23.65
N ILE A 545 -12.53 -21.33 -23.11
CA ILE A 545 -12.99 -22.52 -23.84
C ILE A 545 -14.52 -22.57 -23.99
N ALA A 546 -15.24 -22.02 -23.00
CA ALA A 546 -16.70 -21.94 -22.96
C ALA A 546 -17.23 -20.97 -21.88
N ILE A 547 -18.43 -20.44 -22.10
CA ILE A 547 -19.14 -19.50 -21.22
C ILE A 547 -20.52 -20.09 -20.89
N GLY A 548 -21.06 -19.79 -19.71
CA GLY A 548 -22.46 -20.07 -19.39
C GLY A 548 -22.76 -21.52 -19.02
N SER A 549 -23.04 -22.32 -20.06
CA SER A 549 -23.39 -23.74 -19.94
C SER A 549 -22.88 -24.60 -21.10
N GLY A 550 -22.10 -24.02 -22.02
CA GLY A 550 -21.52 -24.72 -23.19
C GLY A 550 -20.24 -25.52 -22.87
N PHE A 551 -20.06 -25.92 -21.61
CA PHE A 551 -18.82 -26.51 -21.10
C PHE A 551 -18.51 -27.88 -21.72
N LYS A 552 -17.23 -28.19 -21.84
CA LYS A 552 -16.70 -29.39 -22.50
C LYS A 552 -15.83 -30.16 -21.51
N GLU A 553 -15.77 -31.50 -21.62
CA GLU A 553 -14.75 -32.27 -20.91
C GLU A 553 -13.37 -31.88 -21.48
N ASP A 554 -12.56 -31.21 -20.66
CA ASP A 554 -11.17 -30.89 -20.96
C ASP A 554 -10.23 -31.96 -20.39
N SER A 555 -9.07 -32.12 -21.02
CA SER A 555 -8.00 -33.02 -20.61
C SER A 555 -6.61 -32.37 -20.64
N GLY A 556 -6.53 -31.07 -20.94
CA GLY A 556 -5.31 -30.27 -20.77
C GLY A 556 -4.86 -30.22 -19.31
N ASP A 557 -3.56 -30.06 -19.09
CA ASP A 557 -2.97 -29.95 -17.75
C ASP A 557 -3.55 -28.74 -17.00
N THR A 558 -3.90 -28.90 -15.73
CA THR A 558 -4.31 -27.79 -14.86
C THR A 558 -3.20 -26.74 -14.83
N PRO A 559 -3.47 -25.47 -15.19
CA PRO A 559 -2.46 -24.42 -15.18
C PRO A 559 -1.81 -24.31 -13.79
N ALA A 560 -0.49 -24.20 -13.79
CA ALA A 560 0.22 -23.83 -12.57
C ALA A 560 -0.15 -22.39 -12.22
N VAL A 561 -0.71 -22.13 -11.03
CA VAL A 561 -0.08 -21.24 -10.05
C VAL A 561 0.50 -19.91 -10.51
N THR A 562 -0.05 -19.17 -11.49
CA THR A 562 0.58 -17.95 -12.00
C THR A 562 0.42 -16.80 -11.01
N THR A 563 1.30 -16.71 -10.02
CA THR A 563 1.33 -15.62 -9.04
C THR A 563 1.69 -14.29 -9.72
N VAL A 564 0.69 -13.45 -9.96
CA VAL A 564 0.82 -12.03 -10.28
C VAL A 564 0.23 -11.23 -9.13
N THR A 565 0.85 -10.11 -8.77
CA THR A 565 0.70 -9.46 -7.46
C THR A 565 -0.39 -8.39 -7.41
N THR A 566 -1.11 -8.31 -6.28
CA THR A 566 -2.03 -7.21 -5.87
C THR A 566 -3.35 -7.07 -6.69
N ALA A 567 -4.45 -6.55 -6.15
CA ALA A 567 -4.76 -6.05 -4.80
C ALA A 567 -6.17 -6.50 -4.31
N THR A 568 -6.50 -6.26 -3.03
CA THR A 568 -7.82 -6.55 -2.44
C THR A 568 -8.21 -5.52 -1.37
N THR A 569 -9.17 -4.64 -1.72
CA THR A 569 -9.89 -3.71 -0.82
C THR A 569 -10.73 -4.35 0.29
N LYS A 570 -11.55 -3.52 0.96
CA LYS A 570 -12.60 -3.98 1.89
C LYS A 570 -13.98 -3.41 1.57
N ILE A 571 -14.97 -4.17 2.01
CA ILE A 571 -16.38 -4.03 1.70
C ILE A 571 -17.10 -4.06 3.11
N GLN A 572 -18.26 -3.39 3.33
CA GLN A 572 -18.99 -3.32 4.63
C GLN A 572 -20.54 -3.26 4.55
N THR A 573 -21.29 -4.21 5.14
CA THR A 573 -22.75 -4.11 5.42
C THR A 573 -23.20 -4.88 6.68
N THR A 574 -24.13 -4.24 7.38
CA THR A 574 -24.89 -4.58 8.60
C THR A 574 -26.14 -5.47 8.32
N THR A 575 -26.86 -6.12 9.25
CA THR A 575 -26.72 -6.49 10.68
C THR A 575 -27.92 -7.38 11.07
N THR A 576 -27.76 -8.43 11.89
CA THR A 576 -28.70 -8.75 13.00
C THR A 576 -28.26 -9.90 13.94
N THR A 577 -28.20 -9.59 15.25
CA THR A 577 -28.53 -10.46 16.41
C THR A 577 -27.87 -11.84 16.57
N ALA A 578 -26.65 -11.83 17.11
CA ALA A 578 -26.18 -12.68 18.23
C ALA A 578 -26.62 -14.16 18.29
N THR A 579 -25.74 -15.05 17.83
CA THR A 579 -25.49 -16.35 18.47
C THR A 579 -23.98 -16.61 18.40
N THR A 580 -23.37 -17.08 19.49
CA THR A 580 -21.91 -17.12 19.64
C THR A 580 -21.27 -18.23 18.80
N THR A 581 -20.64 -17.86 17.68
CA THR A 581 -19.74 -18.72 16.89
C THR A 581 -18.36 -18.08 16.77
N LYS A 582 -17.33 -18.92 16.70
CA LYS A 582 -15.91 -18.55 16.77
C LYS A 582 -15.41 -18.06 15.40
N PRO A 583 -14.67 -16.93 15.31
CA PRO A 583 -14.13 -16.46 14.03
C PRO A 583 -13.19 -17.47 13.36
N ALA A 584 -13.26 -17.54 12.03
CA ALA A 584 -12.29 -18.23 11.18
C ALA A 584 -11.31 -17.19 10.60
N GLY A 585 -10.02 -17.53 10.54
CA GLY A 585 -8.99 -16.62 10.01
C GLY A 585 -8.90 -16.67 8.50
N THR A 586 -8.49 -15.55 7.89
CA THR A 586 -8.22 -15.42 6.45
C THR A 586 -6.99 -16.25 6.06
N THR A 587 -7.18 -17.24 5.17
CA THR A 587 -6.10 -18.08 4.65
C THR A 587 -5.50 -17.44 3.39
N GLN A 588 -4.33 -16.79 3.53
CA GLN A 588 -3.45 -16.52 2.39
C GLN A 588 -3.14 -17.85 1.66
N ALA A 589 -3.02 -17.86 0.33
CA ALA A 589 -2.56 -19.07 -0.35
C ALA A 589 -1.08 -19.35 0.01
N PRO A 590 -0.70 -20.57 0.45
CA PRO A 590 0.67 -20.83 0.85
C PRO A 590 1.61 -20.81 -0.36
N VAL A 591 2.72 -20.07 -0.24
CA VAL A 591 3.77 -20.04 -1.28
C VAL A 591 4.35 -21.44 -1.44
N VAL A 592 4.48 -21.91 -2.68
CA VAL A 592 5.03 -23.22 -3.02
C VAL A 592 6.27 -23.07 -3.90
N GLY A 593 7.35 -23.77 -3.58
CA GLY A 593 8.62 -23.65 -4.30
C GLY A 593 9.73 -24.50 -3.70
N SER A 594 10.91 -24.49 -4.34
CA SER A 594 12.10 -25.25 -3.93
C SER A 594 12.73 -24.80 -2.61
N ASP A 595 12.33 -23.62 -2.12
CA ASP A 595 12.93 -22.90 -1.01
C ASP A 595 11.93 -22.69 0.15
N VAL A 596 10.88 -23.51 0.15
CA VAL A 596 9.84 -23.62 1.19
C VAL A 596 10.13 -24.86 2.05
N ILE A 597 10.09 -24.70 3.38
CA ILE A 597 10.36 -25.75 4.36
C ILE A 597 9.17 -25.89 5.31
N TYR A 598 8.51 -27.05 5.30
CA TYR A 598 7.39 -27.36 6.19
C TYR A 598 7.88 -27.94 7.52
N CYS A 599 7.37 -27.41 8.62
CA CYS A 599 7.68 -27.80 9.99
C CYS A 599 6.42 -28.27 10.72
N SER A 600 6.57 -29.16 11.71
CA SER A 600 5.48 -29.49 12.65
C SER A 600 6.00 -29.69 14.07
N PRO A 601 5.13 -29.64 15.11
CA PRO A 601 5.55 -29.88 16.50
C PRO A 601 6.18 -31.26 16.78
N THR A 602 6.07 -32.20 15.83
CA THR A 602 6.68 -33.54 15.89
C THR A 602 7.44 -33.89 14.61
N GLY A 603 7.90 -32.88 13.86
CA GLY A 603 8.56 -33.07 12.57
C GLY A 603 9.88 -33.83 12.68
N ASN A 604 10.11 -34.75 11.74
CA ASN A 604 11.32 -35.55 11.62
C ASN A 604 11.65 -35.98 10.18
N GLY A 605 10.92 -35.42 9.21
CA GLY A 605 11.14 -35.58 7.78
C GLY A 605 12.16 -34.58 7.23
N ASP A 606 12.20 -34.48 5.90
CA ASP A 606 13.14 -33.61 5.17
C ASP A 606 12.58 -32.22 4.85
N GLY A 607 11.36 -31.91 5.31
CA GLY A 607 10.75 -30.58 5.24
C GLY A 607 10.23 -30.18 3.86
N LYS A 608 10.35 -31.03 2.83
CA LYS A 608 9.98 -30.65 1.45
C LYS A 608 8.48 -30.71 1.14
N SER A 609 7.67 -31.24 2.05
CA SER A 609 6.21 -31.25 1.91
C SER A 609 5.52 -31.28 3.28
N ILE A 610 4.25 -30.88 3.29
CA ILE A 610 3.34 -30.96 4.44
C ILE A 610 3.20 -32.38 5.03
N ASP A 611 3.39 -33.42 4.20
CA ASP A 611 3.35 -34.83 4.61
C ASP A 611 4.67 -35.33 5.24
N ASN A 612 5.79 -34.64 5.03
CA ASN A 612 7.12 -35.01 5.51
C ASN A 612 7.84 -33.85 6.25
N PRO A 613 7.17 -33.16 7.20
CA PRO A 613 7.69 -31.95 7.81
C PRO A 613 8.91 -32.23 8.69
N THR A 614 9.83 -31.27 8.75
CA THR A 614 11.03 -31.31 9.58
C THR A 614 10.82 -30.56 10.90
N ASP A 615 11.84 -30.49 11.75
CA ASP A 615 11.78 -29.65 12.96
C ASP A 615 12.20 -28.20 12.66
N VAL A 616 11.63 -27.24 13.40
CA VAL A 616 11.85 -25.81 13.11
C VAL A 616 13.29 -25.35 13.31
N LEU A 617 14.08 -25.99 14.18
CA LEU A 617 15.47 -25.64 14.42
C LEU A 617 16.39 -26.12 13.29
N SER A 618 16.04 -27.24 12.65
CA SER A 618 16.65 -27.69 11.38
C SER A 618 16.25 -26.79 10.21
N ALA A 619 14.99 -26.34 10.16
CA ALA A 619 14.52 -25.43 9.11
C ALA A 619 15.20 -24.06 9.17
N ILE A 620 15.28 -23.43 10.35
CA ILE A 620 15.97 -22.14 10.58
C ILE A 620 17.42 -22.17 10.06
N LYS A 621 18.11 -23.31 10.22
CA LYS A 621 19.51 -23.51 9.80
C LYS A 621 19.68 -23.89 8.34
N SER A 622 18.60 -24.13 7.60
CA SER A 622 18.65 -24.58 6.20
C SER A 622 17.87 -23.69 5.21
N VAL A 623 17.03 -22.77 5.70
CA VAL A 623 16.38 -21.76 4.85
C VAL A 623 17.40 -20.76 4.29
N LYS A 624 17.32 -20.53 2.98
CA LYS A 624 18.15 -19.55 2.24
C LYS A 624 17.54 -18.15 2.34
N ALA A 625 18.31 -17.12 2.01
CA ALA A 625 17.74 -15.79 1.77
C ALA A 625 16.60 -15.87 0.72
N GLY A 626 15.48 -15.20 0.97
CA GLY A 626 14.24 -15.30 0.19
C GLY A 626 13.43 -16.58 0.40
N GLY A 627 13.92 -17.54 1.20
CA GLY A 627 13.23 -18.78 1.53
C GLY A 627 12.19 -18.62 2.65
N MET A 628 11.33 -19.62 2.78
CA MET A 628 10.18 -19.61 3.68
C MET A 628 10.09 -20.88 4.53
N ILE A 629 9.75 -20.71 5.80
CA ILE A 629 9.46 -21.78 6.76
C ILE A 629 7.98 -21.71 7.12
N TYR A 630 7.23 -22.77 6.85
CA TYR A 630 5.83 -22.90 7.27
C TYR A 630 5.71 -23.74 8.54
N LEU A 631 5.09 -23.17 9.56
CA LEU A 631 4.74 -23.82 10.81
C LEU A 631 3.34 -24.43 10.69
N LEU A 632 3.23 -25.76 10.58
CA LEU A 632 1.95 -26.46 10.61
C LEU A 632 1.31 -26.37 12.01
N GLU A 633 -0.02 -26.56 12.08
CA GLU A 633 -0.82 -26.34 13.30
C GLU A 633 -0.32 -27.08 14.54
N GLY A 634 -0.36 -26.39 15.68
CA GLY A 634 -0.15 -26.96 17.00
C GLY A 634 0.82 -26.17 17.88
N THR A 635 1.07 -26.73 19.05
CA THR A 635 1.95 -26.15 20.07
C THR A 635 3.36 -26.73 19.95
N TYR A 636 4.30 -25.92 19.48
CA TYR A 636 5.73 -26.21 19.47
C TYR A 636 6.25 -25.95 20.88
N LYS A 637 6.89 -26.95 21.50
CA LYS A 637 7.30 -26.87 22.91
C LYS A 637 8.81 -26.77 23.03
N PHE A 638 9.26 -25.76 23.76
CA PHE A 638 10.67 -25.46 23.96
C PHE A 638 11.04 -25.42 25.45
N SER A 639 12.28 -25.77 25.76
CA SER A 639 12.87 -25.67 27.10
C SER A 639 14.15 -24.84 27.14
N GLU A 640 14.56 -24.31 25.99
CA GLU A 640 15.79 -23.56 25.75
C GLU A 640 15.46 -22.35 24.87
N THR A 641 16.31 -21.33 24.84
CA THR A 641 16.17 -20.17 23.95
C THR A 641 16.43 -20.54 22.49
N ILE A 642 15.61 -20.05 21.56
CA ILE A 642 15.87 -20.13 20.12
C ILE A 642 16.72 -18.94 19.72
N VAL A 643 17.99 -19.17 19.41
CA VAL A 643 18.91 -18.14 18.89
C VAL A 643 18.99 -18.26 17.37
N ILE A 644 18.77 -17.13 16.69
CA ILE A 644 19.04 -16.92 15.27
C ILE A 644 20.14 -15.86 15.17
N ASP A 645 21.38 -16.31 14.97
CA ASP A 645 22.58 -15.47 14.92
C ASP A 645 22.78 -14.73 13.58
N ASP A 646 23.74 -13.80 13.56
CA ASP A 646 24.14 -12.98 12.40
C ASP A 646 24.47 -13.82 11.15
N SER A 647 25.10 -14.99 11.33
CA SER A 647 25.44 -15.92 10.24
C SER A 647 24.22 -16.55 9.57
N LEU A 648 23.05 -16.47 10.20
CA LEU A 648 21.76 -16.95 9.69
C LEU A 648 20.92 -15.85 9.04
N SER A 649 21.44 -14.64 8.81
CA SER A 649 20.72 -13.53 8.15
C SER A 649 20.13 -13.86 6.76
N GLY A 650 19.12 -13.10 6.35
CA GLY A 650 18.63 -12.99 4.97
C GLY A 650 19.45 -11.99 4.15
N THR A 651 18.83 -11.35 3.16
CA THR A 651 19.42 -10.20 2.43
C THR A 651 18.35 -9.14 2.12
N SER A 652 18.78 -7.92 1.76
CA SER A 652 17.90 -6.81 1.36
C SER A 652 16.95 -7.15 0.19
N GLY A 653 17.36 -8.04 -0.72
CA GLY A 653 16.52 -8.57 -1.80
C GLY A 653 15.96 -9.98 -1.52
N GLY A 654 15.98 -10.45 -0.27
CA GLY A 654 15.76 -11.84 0.08
C GLY A 654 15.57 -12.07 1.58
N MET A 655 14.51 -11.49 2.14
CA MET A 655 14.12 -11.70 3.55
C MET A 655 13.75 -13.17 3.82
N LYS A 656 14.20 -13.73 4.95
CA LYS A 656 13.90 -15.11 5.37
C LYS A 656 12.59 -15.15 6.15
N THR A 657 11.59 -15.89 5.71
CA THR A 657 10.27 -15.90 6.37
C THR A 657 10.08 -17.12 7.28
N ILE A 658 9.57 -16.91 8.49
CA ILE A 658 8.93 -17.92 9.35
C ILE A 658 7.47 -17.53 9.51
N SER A 659 6.55 -18.37 9.05
CA SER A 659 5.12 -18.06 8.98
C SER A 659 4.29 -19.21 9.53
N ALA A 660 3.18 -18.89 10.22
CA ALA A 660 2.12 -19.86 10.43
C ALA A 660 1.61 -20.36 9.07
N TYR A 661 1.49 -21.68 8.89
CA TYR A 661 0.83 -22.20 7.70
C TYR A 661 -0.61 -21.64 7.64
N PRO A 662 -1.12 -21.18 6.48
CA PRO A 662 -2.34 -20.38 6.45
C PRO A 662 -3.53 -21.02 7.16
N GLY A 663 -4.12 -20.29 8.10
CA GLY A 663 -5.24 -20.72 8.94
C GLY A 663 -4.87 -21.62 10.14
N ALA A 664 -3.63 -22.12 10.22
CA ALA A 664 -3.16 -22.94 11.32
C ALA A 664 -3.01 -22.13 12.62
N LYS A 665 -3.47 -22.67 13.75
CA LYS A 665 -3.19 -22.09 15.07
C LYS A 665 -1.87 -22.60 15.62
N VAL A 666 -0.84 -21.76 15.51
CA VAL A 666 0.54 -22.04 15.92
C VAL A 666 0.86 -21.30 17.21
N VAL A 667 1.41 -22.03 18.19
CA VAL A 667 1.88 -21.49 19.47
C VAL A 667 3.28 -22.02 19.73
N TRP A 668 4.23 -21.14 20.05
CA TRP A 668 5.54 -21.48 20.59
C TRP A 668 5.49 -21.33 22.11
N ASP A 669 5.41 -22.48 22.79
CA ASP A 669 5.23 -22.62 24.24
C ASP A 669 6.58 -22.93 24.88
N PHE A 670 7.14 -21.92 25.54
CA PHE A 670 8.45 -21.96 26.19
C PHE A 670 8.39 -22.42 27.66
N SER A 671 7.23 -22.88 28.16
CA SER A 671 7.05 -23.28 29.57
C SER A 671 7.99 -24.40 30.05
N GLY A 672 8.72 -25.07 29.16
CA GLY A 672 9.81 -25.98 29.50
C GLY A 672 11.05 -25.29 30.09
N GLN A 673 11.22 -23.98 29.91
CA GLN A 673 12.32 -23.16 30.48
C GLN A 673 12.21 -23.00 32.01
N GLY A 674 10.98 -23.13 32.54
CA GLY A 674 10.67 -23.05 33.96
C GLY A 674 10.34 -21.65 34.46
N ALA A 675 10.72 -21.37 35.71
CA ALA A 675 10.54 -20.07 36.34
C ALA A 675 11.51 -19.02 35.79
N ALA A 676 11.14 -17.74 35.97
CA ALA A 676 11.84 -16.55 35.51
C ALA A 676 13.36 -16.59 35.72
N ASP A 677 14.09 -16.29 34.64
CA ASP A 677 15.54 -16.42 34.50
C ASP A 677 16.00 -15.56 33.32
N ALA A 678 16.63 -14.40 33.60
CA ALA A 678 17.04 -13.41 32.60
C ALA A 678 18.13 -13.88 31.59
N SER A 679 18.44 -15.18 31.57
CA SER A 679 19.24 -15.85 30.54
C SER A 679 18.41 -16.66 29.54
N LYS A 680 17.10 -16.85 29.79
CA LYS A 680 16.20 -17.76 29.05
C LYS A 680 15.08 -17.04 28.33
N ARG A 681 15.45 -16.24 27.32
CA ARG A 681 14.51 -15.62 26.36
C ARG A 681 13.77 -16.70 25.57
N GLY A 682 12.60 -16.39 25.04
CA GLY A 682 11.94 -17.27 24.07
C GLY A 682 12.76 -17.33 22.79
N ILE A 683 12.82 -16.19 22.09
CA ILE A 683 13.57 -16.01 20.84
C ILE A 683 14.64 -14.93 21.04
N VAL A 684 15.82 -15.14 20.48
CA VAL A 684 16.84 -14.10 20.22
C VAL A 684 17.05 -14.03 18.71
N LEU A 685 16.69 -12.92 18.10
CA LEU A 685 16.87 -12.66 16.66
C LEU A 685 17.97 -11.61 16.48
N ASP A 686 19.22 -12.08 16.39
CA ASP A 686 20.44 -11.29 16.18
C ASP A 686 20.79 -11.18 14.67
N GLY A 687 20.22 -12.05 13.83
CA GLY A 687 20.31 -11.98 12.38
C GLY A 687 19.44 -10.88 11.73
N ASP A 688 19.91 -10.41 10.58
CA ASP A 688 19.25 -9.40 9.75
C ASP A 688 18.27 -10.02 8.74
N TYR A 689 17.33 -9.21 8.23
CA TYR A 689 16.42 -9.56 7.14
C TYR A 689 15.63 -10.88 7.35
N TRP A 690 14.97 -11.00 8.50
CA TRP A 690 13.94 -12.01 8.78
C TRP A 690 12.53 -11.43 8.82
N HIS A 691 11.56 -12.26 8.45
CA HIS A 691 10.13 -12.01 8.59
C HIS A 691 9.52 -13.05 9.54
N PHE A 692 8.92 -12.63 10.65
CA PHE A 692 8.13 -13.48 11.53
C PHE A 692 6.65 -13.15 11.37
N TYR A 693 5.81 -14.13 10.99
CA TYR A 693 4.42 -13.89 10.60
C TYR A 693 3.40 -14.79 11.30
N GLY A 694 2.46 -14.17 12.04
CA GLY A 694 1.14 -14.75 12.30
C GLY A 694 1.04 -15.89 13.33
N PHE A 695 1.94 -15.97 14.33
CA PHE A 695 1.86 -16.97 15.40
C PHE A 695 2.06 -16.40 16.82
N GLU A 696 1.74 -17.21 17.84
CA GLU A 696 1.84 -16.85 19.25
C GLU A 696 3.17 -17.33 19.86
N VAL A 697 3.79 -16.50 20.70
CA VAL A 697 4.94 -16.80 21.56
C VAL A 697 4.52 -16.60 23.01
N THR A 698 4.65 -17.65 23.83
CA THR A 698 4.16 -17.67 25.20
C THR A 698 5.08 -18.43 26.15
N LYS A 699 5.07 -18.04 27.42
CA LYS A 699 5.74 -18.72 28.55
C LYS A 699 7.25 -18.80 28.46
N ALA A 700 7.87 -17.80 27.83
CA ALA A 700 9.29 -17.56 28.03
C ALA A 700 9.57 -17.28 29.53
N ALA A 701 10.75 -17.65 29.99
CA ALA A 701 11.25 -17.34 31.33
C ALA A 701 11.91 -15.95 31.43
N ASP A 702 11.80 -15.17 30.38
CA ASP A 702 12.36 -13.83 30.15
C ASP A 702 11.55 -13.25 28.96
N ASN A 703 12.11 -12.32 28.19
CA ASN A 703 11.43 -11.72 27.04
C ASN A 703 10.93 -12.79 26.05
N GLY A 704 9.70 -12.62 25.52
CA GLY A 704 9.15 -13.50 24.48
C GLY A 704 10.01 -13.50 23.23
N MET A 705 10.39 -12.30 22.76
CA MET A 705 11.43 -12.09 21.76
C MET A 705 12.37 -10.94 22.18
N LEU A 706 13.67 -11.18 22.09
CA LEU A 706 14.69 -10.13 21.98
C LEU A 706 15.05 -9.97 20.50
N LEU A 707 14.84 -8.78 19.97
CA LEU A 707 15.18 -8.38 18.60
C LEU A 707 16.47 -7.55 18.62
N SER A 708 17.52 -8.08 17.99
CA SER A 708 18.89 -7.59 18.07
C SER A 708 19.57 -7.36 16.71
N GLY A 709 19.07 -8.01 15.65
CA GLY A 709 19.45 -7.72 14.27
C GLY A 709 18.68 -6.55 13.65
N ASN A 710 18.89 -6.33 12.36
CA ASN A 710 18.47 -5.16 11.61
C ASN A 710 17.55 -5.50 10.44
N ASN A 711 16.74 -4.53 10.02
CA ASN A 711 15.88 -4.63 8.83
C ASN A 711 14.90 -5.82 8.88
N ASN A 712 14.51 -6.27 10.07
CA ASN A 712 13.58 -7.38 10.26
C ASN A 712 12.12 -6.89 10.24
N LYS A 713 11.20 -7.77 9.83
CA LYS A 713 9.75 -7.56 9.93
C LYS A 713 9.14 -8.54 10.92
N ILE A 714 8.44 -8.05 11.93
CA ILE A 714 7.66 -8.86 12.87
C ILE A 714 6.20 -8.49 12.64
N GLU A 715 5.40 -9.41 12.09
CA GLU A 715 4.05 -9.13 11.59
C GLU A 715 3.00 -10.08 12.18
N MET A 716 1.85 -9.55 12.60
CA MET A 716 0.71 -10.35 13.10
C MET A 716 1.05 -11.30 14.25
N MET A 717 2.17 -11.07 14.96
CA MET A 717 2.61 -11.88 16.07
C MET A 717 1.81 -11.59 17.35
N VAL A 718 1.67 -12.61 18.19
CA VAL A 718 1.11 -12.47 19.54
C VAL A 718 2.17 -12.83 20.57
N PHE A 719 2.48 -11.92 21.49
CA PHE A 719 3.32 -12.17 22.66
C PHE A 719 2.42 -12.20 23.89
N ASN A 720 2.32 -13.34 24.57
CA ASN A 720 1.30 -13.57 25.59
C ASN A 720 1.85 -14.37 26.77
N ASP A 721 1.62 -13.94 28.01
CA ASP A 721 1.88 -14.77 29.20
C ASP A 721 3.38 -15.19 29.26
N ASN A 722 4.30 -14.23 29.08
CA ASN A 722 5.76 -14.38 29.25
C ASN A 722 6.22 -13.74 30.57
N GLN A 723 7.32 -14.22 31.16
CA GLN A 723 7.80 -13.78 32.48
C GLN A 723 8.68 -12.52 32.46
N ASP A 724 8.79 -11.86 31.31
CA ASP A 724 9.31 -10.49 31.09
C ASP A 724 8.67 -9.97 29.78
N THR A 725 9.07 -8.78 29.31
CA THR A 725 8.55 -8.05 28.14
C THR A 725 8.24 -8.94 26.93
N GLY A 726 7.06 -8.77 26.33
CA GLY A 726 6.63 -9.61 25.19
C GLY A 726 7.58 -9.57 23.99
N LEU A 727 7.92 -8.37 23.51
CA LEU A 727 9.03 -8.16 22.55
C LEU A 727 9.86 -6.93 22.94
N GLN A 728 11.17 -7.11 23.06
CA GLN A 728 12.14 -6.04 23.31
C GLN A 728 13.12 -5.89 22.14
N ILE A 729 13.30 -4.67 21.64
CA ILE A 729 14.39 -4.31 20.71
C ILE A 729 15.60 -3.85 21.54
N SER A 730 16.71 -4.58 21.44
CA SER A 730 17.99 -4.29 22.12
C SER A 730 19.11 -5.17 21.56
N ARG A 731 20.36 -4.68 21.51
CA ARG A 731 21.52 -5.52 21.15
C ARG A 731 21.61 -6.79 22.02
N TYR A 732 21.89 -7.93 21.41
CA TYR A 732 22.29 -9.16 22.10
C TYR A 732 23.82 -9.26 22.17
N ASN A 733 24.50 -9.02 21.04
CA ASN A 733 25.95 -8.93 20.98
C ASN A 733 26.48 -7.73 21.81
N THR A 734 27.11 -8.00 22.95
CA THR A 734 27.64 -6.95 23.84
C THR A 734 28.81 -6.15 23.26
N ASN A 735 29.40 -6.59 22.15
CA ASN A 735 30.46 -5.87 21.45
C ASN A 735 29.92 -4.74 20.55
N ALA A 736 28.61 -4.72 20.27
CA ALA A 736 27.93 -3.62 19.56
C ALA A 736 27.91 -2.37 20.44
N ALA A 737 29.01 -1.60 20.42
CA ALA A 737 29.34 -0.62 21.44
C ALA A 737 28.56 0.70 21.29
N THR A 738 28.22 1.08 20.06
CA THR A 738 27.63 2.36 19.68
C THR A 738 26.22 2.20 19.10
N ILE A 739 25.48 3.30 19.03
CA ILE A 739 24.12 3.37 18.46
C ILE A 739 24.04 2.85 17.00
N ALA A 740 25.12 3.00 16.22
CA ALA A 740 25.20 2.49 14.85
C ALA A 740 25.38 0.96 14.76
N ASP A 741 25.77 0.32 15.87
CA ASP A 741 25.90 -1.14 15.98
C ASP A 741 24.63 -1.80 16.56
N TRP A 742 23.61 -1.01 16.94
CA TRP A 742 22.40 -1.49 17.63
C TRP A 742 21.27 -1.82 16.63
N PRO A 743 20.36 -2.75 16.95
CA PRO A 743 19.23 -3.14 16.08
C PRO A 743 18.52 -1.92 15.51
N SER A 744 18.49 -1.81 14.19
CA SER A 744 18.00 -0.66 13.44
C SER A 744 17.04 -1.07 12.31
N ASN A 745 16.18 -0.15 11.89
CA ASN A 745 15.23 -0.30 10.76
C ASN A 745 14.27 -1.49 10.88
N ASN A 746 13.95 -1.97 12.09
CA ASN A 746 13.01 -3.07 12.27
C ASN A 746 11.55 -2.56 12.27
N LEU A 747 10.67 -3.29 11.58
CA LEU A 747 9.24 -3.01 11.50
C LEU A 747 8.44 -4.04 12.32
N ILE A 748 7.79 -3.58 13.39
CA ILE A 748 6.87 -4.36 14.21
C ILE A 748 5.45 -3.94 13.81
N LEU A 749 4.80 -4.75 12.98
CA LEU A 749 3.53 -4.43 12.30
C LEU A 749 2.40 -5.33 12.79
N ASN A 750 1.24 -4.77 13.09
CA ASN A 750 0.02 -5.50 13.44
C ASN A 750 0.21 -6.55 14.57
N CYS A 751 1.18 -6.33 15.47
CA CYS A 751 1.49 -7.25 16.57
C CYS A 751 0.64 -6.95 17.81
N THR A 752 0.45 -7.96 18.66
CA THR A 752 -0.22 -7.81 19.96
C THR A 752 0.67 -8.34 21.08
N SER A 753 0.75 -7.61 22.19
CA SER A 753 1.47 -8.05 23.38
C SER A 753 0.63 -7.87 24.65
N LYS A 754 0.47 -8.95 25.43
CA LYS A 754 -0.46 -8.98 26.56
C LYS A 754 -0.09 -9.93 27.69
N ASN A 755 -0.60 -9.68 28.89
CA ASN A 755 -0.46 -10.56 30.06
C ASN A 755 0.99 -10.97 30.37
N ASN A 756 2.00 -10.25 29.89
CA ASN A 756 3.39 -10.48 30.27
C ASN A 756 3.58 -9.92 31.68
N CYS A 757 4.25 -10.68 32.56
CA CYS A 757 4.37 -10.34 33.97
C CYS A 757 5.67 -10.85 34.59
N ASP A 758 6.49 -9.93 35.13
CA ASP A 758 7.65 -10.27 35.95
C ASP A 758 7.23 -10.46 37.41
N ASP A 759 6.62 -11.60 37.74
CA ASP A 759 6.05 -12.00 39.05
C ASP A 759 6.85 -11.62 40.32
N VAL A 760 8.17 -11.38 40.18
CA VAL A 760 9.11 -11.02 41.25
C VAL A 760 9.03 -9.53 41.62
N SER A 761 8.69 -8.65 40.68
CA SER A 761 8.76 -7.19 40.82
C SER A 761 7.56 -6.47 40.20
N MET A 762 7.05 -6.96 39.07
CA MET A 762 5.95 -6.37 38.29
C MET A 762 6.30 -4.96 37.74
N GLU A 763 7.59 -4.67 37.57
CA GLU A 763 8.17 -3.37 37.19
C GLU A 763 9.00 -3.46 35.88
N ASN A 764 8.98 -4.59 35.16
CA ASN A 764 9.85 -4.81 33.97
C ASN A 764 9.11 -5.37 32.75
N ALA A 765 8.02 -6.14 32.94
CA ALA A 765 7.33 -6.82 31.84
C ALA A 765 6.35 -5.89 31.11
N ASP A 766 6.84 -5.27 30.04
CA ASP A 766 6.02 -4.47 29.13
C ASP A 766 5.29 -5.32 28.08
N GLY A 767 4.36 -4.68 27.38
CA GLY A 767 3.90 -5.19 26.08
C GLY A 767 5.05 -5.20 25.07
N PHE A 768 5.53 -4.02 24.71
CA PHE A 768 6.65 -3.83 23.79
C PHE A 768 7.72 -2.94 24.42
N ALA A 769 8.97 -3.18 24.05
CA ALA A 769 10.05 -2.27 24.42
C ALA A 769 11.01 -2.03 23.26
N ALA A 770 11.56 -0.82 23.19
CA ALA A 770 12.67 -0.48 22.31
C ALA A 770 13.61 0.43 23.11
N LYS A 771 14.39 -0.20 24.00
CA LYS A 771 15.04 0.44 25.15
C LYS A 771 16.52 0.10 25.25
N LEU A 772 17.23 0.77 26.16
CA LEU A 772 18.64 0.57 26.57
C LEU A 772 19.72 0.76 25.49
N THR A 773 19.64 -0.02 24.42
CA THR A 773 20.61 -0.12 23.32
C THR A 773 19.87 -0.52 22.05
N CYS A 774 19.01 0.38 21.58
CA CYS A 774 18.18 0.28 20.38
C CYS A 774 18.65 1.33 19.36
N GLY A 775 18.83 0.94 18.10
CA GLY A 775 19.31 1.80 17.03
C GLY A 775 18.19 2.62 16.36
N GLU A 776 18.51 3.20 15.20
CA GLU A 776 17.64 4.14 14.49
C GLU A 776 16.54 3.45 13.66
N GLY A 777 15.45 4.17 13.38
CA GLY A 777 14.44 3.75 12.40
C GLY A 777 13.58 2.54 12.79
N ASN A 778 13.58 2.14 14.06
CA ASN A 778 12.71 1.06 14.55
C ASN A 778 11.28 1.58 14.75
N VAL A 779 10.28 0.85 14.26
CA VAL A 779 8.90 1.36 14.23
C VAL A 779 7.87 0.30 14.63
N PHE A 780 6.90 0.75 15.44
CA PHE A 780 5.72 -0.01 15.84
C PHE A 780 4.49 0.56 15.12
N ASP A 781 3.73 -0.30 14.47
CA ASP A 781 2.62 0.10 13.60
C ASP A 781 1.45 -0.87 13.72
N GLY A 782 0.20 -0.38 13.79
CA GLY A 782 -0.99 -1.22 13.96
C GLY A 782 -0.98 -2.09 15.23
N CYS A 783 -0.22 -1.74 16.24
CA CYS A 783 0.10 -2.63 17.37
C CYS A 783 -0.82 -2.40 18.58
N MET A 784 -1.01 -3.46 19.38
CA MET A 784 -1.81 -3.41 20.62
C MET A 784 -1.02 -3.94 21.82
N ALA A 785 -0.90 -3.15 22.88
CA ALA A 785 -0.34 -3.59 24.15
C ALA A 785 -1.36 -3.45 25.28
N TYR A 786 -1.73 -4.56 25.92
CA TYR A 786 -2.72 -4.53 26.99
C TYR A 786 -2.50 -5.54 28.10
N ASN A 787 -2.88 -5.14 29.32
CA ASN A 787 -2.79 -5.97 30.52
C ASN A 787 -1.40 -6.60 30.75
N ASN A 788 -0.33 -5.86 30.44
CA ASN A 788 1.03 -6.19 30.88
C ASN A 788 1.28 -5.62 32.28
N SER A 789 2.19 -6.20 33.07
CA SER A 789 2.33 -5.80 34.49
C SER A 789 2.98 -4.44 34.70
N ASP A 790 3.86 -3.99 33.79
CA ASP A 790 4.34 -2.59 33.76
C ASP A 790 3.66 -1.77 32.66
N ASP A 791 4.32 -1.46 31.53
CA ASP A 791 3.73 -0.59 30.49
C ASP A 791 3.17 -1.32 29.27
N GLY A 792 2.44 -0.56 28.43
CA GLY A 792 2.19 -0.95 27.04
C GLY A 792 3.46 -0.86 26.17
N TRP A 793 4.17 0.26 26.25
CA TRP A 793 5.43 0.54 25.57
C TRP A 793 6.46 1.18 26.49
N ASP A 794 7.69 0.66 26.51
CA ASP A 794 8.87 1.27 27.17
C ASP A 794 10.01 1.59 26.19
N LEU A 795 10.41 2.87 26.15
CA LEU A 795 11.54 3.39 25.38
C LEU A 795 12.73 3.80 26.28
N PHE A 796 12.87 3.24 27.48
CA PHE A 796 13.84 3.65 28.50
C PHE A 796 15.30 3.73 27.99
N ALA A 797 15.80 4.97 27.87
CA ALA A 797 17.22 5.26 27.72
C ALA A 797 17.91 5.33 29.09
N LYS A 798 19.18 4.92 29.16
CA LYS A 798 20.00 4.93 30.39
C LYS A 798 21.26 5.77 30.23
N SER A 799 21.68 6.42 31.30
CA SER A 799 22.81 7.36 31.29
C SER A 799 24.16 6.70 30.97
N GLU A 800 24.30 5.39 31.15
CA GLU A 800 25.55 4.65 30.89
C GLU A 800 25.76 4.28 29.41
N THR A 801 24.71 4.24 28.59
CA THR A 801 24.82 4.04 27.12
C THR A 801 24.41 5.28 26.32
N GLY A 802 23.73 6.25 26.94
CA GLY A 802 23.29 7.47 26.27
C GLY A 802 21.98 7.27 25.50
N PRO A 803 21.67 8.18 24.56
CA PRO A 803 20.48 8.10 23.72
C PRO A 803 20.37 6.76 22.99
N ILE A 804 19.13 6.29 22.87
CA ILE A 804 18.74 5.29 21.86
C ILE A 804 18.29 6.02 20.58
N GLY A 805 18.17 5.28 19.48
CA GLY A 805 17.70 5.86 18.22
C GLY A 805 16.26 6.33 18.27
N VAL A 806 15.86 7.09 17.25
CA VAL A 806 14.48 7.49 17.03
C VAL A 806 13.63 6.25 16.81
N VAL A 807 12.49 6.24 17.52
CA VAL A 807 11.47 5.20 17.44
C VAL A 807 10.16 5.90 17.08
N THR A 808 9.48 5.39 16.07
CA THR A 808 8.13 5.85 15.72
C THR A 808 7.12 4.82 16.21
N ILE A 809 6.12 5.27 16.94
CA ILE A 809 4.95 4.46 17.31
C ILE A 809 3.75 5.08 16.60
N LYS A 810 3.17 4.38 15.64
CA LYS A 810 1.99 4.87 14.90
C LYS A 810 0.83 3.88 14.87
N ASN A 811 -0.38 4.38 14.63
CA ASN A 811 -1.61 3.59 14.46
C ASN A 811 -1.86 2.54 15.55
N SER A 812 -1.47 2.81 16.81
CA SER A 812 -1.34 1.80 17.88
C SER A 812 -2.16 2.11 19.14
N ILE A 813 -2.50 1.08 19.92
CA ILE A 813 -3.36 1.19 21.12
C ILE A 813 -2.65 0.62 22.36
N ALA A 814 -2.61 1.38 23.45
CA ALA A 814 -2.12 0.93 24.75
C ALA A 814 -3.21 1.03 25.82
N PHE A 815 -3.62 -0.09 26.44
CA PHE A 815 -4.71 -0.06 27.42
C PHE A 815 -4.58 -1.04 28.58
N ARG A 816 -5.05 -0.64 29.77
CA ARG A 816 -5.08 -1.47 30.99
C ARG A 816 -3.73 -2.08 31.40
N ASN A 817 -2.62 -1.46 31.01
CA ASN A 817 -1.30 -1.87 31.49
C ASN A 817 -1.09 -1.40 32.94
N GLY A 818 -0.19 -2.06 33.65
CA GLY A 818 -0.01 -2.00 35.10
C GLY A 818 -0.66 -3.16 35.86
N PHE A 819 -1.34 -4.10 35.18
CA PHE A 819 -1.99 -5.28 35.77
C PHE A 819 -2.44 -6.30 34.71
N THR A 820 -2.44 -7.60 35.03
CA THR A 820 -2.82 -8.68 34.10
C THR A 820 -4.33 -8.95 34.06
N GLU A 821 -4.77 -9.79 33.12
CA GLU A 821 -6.12 -10.38 33.12
C GLU A 821 -6.32 -11.48 34.19
N PHE A 822 -5.25 -11.95 34.85
CA PHE A 822 -5.36 -12.96 35.92
C PHE A 822 -5.32 -12.35 37.33
N GLY A 823 -4.83 -11.11 37.47
CA GLY A 823 -4.89 -10.31 38.69
C GLY A 823 -3.54 -9.95 39.31
N GLU A 824 -2.42 -10.24 38.64
CA GLU A 824 -1.09 -9.75 39.00
C GLU A 824 -0.91 -8.26 38.63
N GLY A 825 0.13 -7.62 39.16
CA GLY A 825 0.40 -6.19 39.05
C GLY A 825 -0.33 -5.36 40.12
N TYR A 826 -0.72 -4.13 39.73
CA TYR A 826 -1.18 -3.03 40.59
C TYR A 826 -0.11 -2.48 41.56
N GLY A 827 -0.31 -1.25 42.03
CA GLY A 827 0.41 -0.70 43.19
C GLY A 827 1.68 0.07 42.83
N ASP A 828 2.82 -0.60 42.79
CA ASP A 828 4.15 0.05 42.70
C ASP A 828 4.69 0.12 41.26
N CYS A 829 4.13 -0.67 40.33
CA CYS A 829 4.41 -0.61 38.88
C CYS A 829 4.18 0.79 38.27
N ASP A 830 4.89 1.11 37.20
CA ASP A 830 4.85 2.42 36.57
C ASP A 830 3.61 2.59 35.66
N GLY A 831 3.10 1.51 35.06
CA GLY A 831 1.69 1.30 34.70
C GLY A 831 1.10 2.20 33.60
N ASN A 832 1.90 2.60 32.61
CA ASN A 832 1.56 3.57 31.57
C ASN A 832 1.15 2.91 30.25
N GLY A 833 0.44 3.65 29.39
CA GLY A 833 0.21 3.24 28.00
C GLY A 833 1.51 3.31 27.18
N PHE A 834 2.11 4.51 27.12
CA PHE A 834 3.35 4.77 26.38
C PHE A 834 4.36 5.55 27.26
N LYS A 835 5.47 4.91 27.65
CA LYS A 835 6.61 5.45 28.41
C LYS A 835 7.75 5.80 27.45
N LEU A 836 7.83 7.07 27.07
CA LEU A 836 8.59 7.56 25.90
C LEU A 836 10.04 7.99 26.22
N GLY A 837 10.71 7.26 27.10
CA GLY A 837 12.14 7.45 27.39
C GLY A 837 12.54 7.14 28.83
N GLY A 838 13.67 7.71 29.28
CA GLY A 838 14.21 7.45 30.60
C GLY A 838 15.37 8.34 31.02
N SER A 839 15.75 8.25 32.29
CA SER A 839 17.03 8.71 32.89
C SER A 839 17.46 10.17 32.72
N GLY A 840 16.69 11.04 32.06
CA GLY A 840 17.17 12.37 31.66
C GLY A 840 17.96 12.36 30.36
N VAL A 841 17.75 11.34 29.53
CA VAL A 841 18.49 11.08 28.30
C VAL A 841 17.56 11.29 27.10
N GLY A 842 17.97 12.15 26.17
CA GLY A 842 17.13 12.66 25.09
C GLY A 842 17.16 11.84 23.81
N SER A 843 15.99 11.40 23.34
CA SER A 843 15.80 10.68 22.07
C SER A 843 14.50 11.13 21.39
N ALA A 844 14.60 11.57 20.13
CA ALA A 844 13.56 12.29 19.37
C ALA A 844 12.41 11.40 18.86
N HIS A 845 11.80 10.62 19.75
CA HIS A 845 10.71 9.68 19.41
C HIS A 845 9.46 10.40 18.89
N ILE A 846 8.72 9.71 18.02
CA ILE A 846 7.52 10.21 17.36
C ILE A 846 6.35 9.28 17.72
N VAL A 847 5.22 9.87 18.14
CA VAL A 847 3.99 9.11 18.43
C VAL A 847 2.83 9.71 17.62
N GLU A 848 2.18 8.90 16.80
CA GLU A 848 1.20 9.37 15.81
C GLU A 848 -0.03 8.47 15.72
N ASN A 849 -1.23 9.06 15.71
CA ASN A 849 -2.48 8.32 15.49
C ASN A 849 -2.68 7.18 16.53
N CYS A 850 -2.44 7.46 17.81
CA CYS A 850 -2.45 6.46 18.88
C CYS A 850 -3.57 6.69 19.91
N LEU A 851 -4.02 5.59 20.53
CA LEU A 851 -5.08 5.57 21.52
C LEU A 851 -4.58 5.00 22.86
N ALA A 852 -4.76 5.73 23.97
CA ALA A 852 -4.44 5.25 25.31
C ALA A 852 -5.65 5.30 26.26
N PHE A 853 -6.06 4.19 26.86
CA PHE A 853 -7.15 4.19 27.85
C PHE A 853 -6.99 3.19 29.00
N GLU A 854 -7.55 3.52 30.16
CA GLU A 854 -7.66 2.62 31.32
C GLU A 854 -6.34 2.06 31.88
N ASN A 855 -5.18 2.55 31.43
CA ASN A 855 -3.88 2.22 32.02
C ASN A 855 -3.85 2.70 33.49
N LEU A 856 -3.17 1.94 34.36
CA LEU A 856 -3.17 2.17 35.80
C LEU A 856 -2.71 3.58 36.18
N HIS A 857 -1.77 4.12 35.39
CA HIS A 857 -1.13 5.41 35.57
C HIS A 857 -1.31 6.33 34.35
N CYS A 858 -0.29 6.61 33.53
CA CYS A 858 -0.41 7.58 32.43
C CYS A 858 -0.99 6.97 31.15
N GLY A 859 -1.62 7.78 30.30
CA GLY A 859 -1.85 7.39 28.89
C GLY A 859 -0.55 7.48 28.11
N PHE A 860 -0.01 8.70 28.00
CA PHE A 860 1.28 9.01 27.39
C PHE A 860 2.17 9.73 28.41
N THR A 861 3.45 9.39 28.49
CA THR A 861 4.43 10.14 29.28
C THR A 861 5.81 10.18 28.64
N ASP A 862 6.48 11.33 28.75
CA ASP A 862 7.89 11.51 28.37
C ASP A 862 8.88 10.63 29.16
N ASN A 863 8.46 10.08 30.30
CA ASN A 863 9.31 9.46 31.31
C ASN A 863 10.71 10.10 31.53
N ASN A 864 10.76 11.43 31.63
CA ASN A 864 12.00 12.20 31.81
C ASN A 864 12.96 12.14 30.59
N ASN A 865 12.44 11.91 29.39
CA ASN A 865 13.07 12.27 28.12
C ASN A 865 13.04 13.81 27.95
N PRO A 866 14.19 14.50 27.85
CA PRO A 866 14.23 15.94 27.59
C PRO A 866 13.95 16.33 26.12
N ASN A 867 14.10 15.40 25.17
CA ASN A 867 14.12 15.69 23.74
C ASN A 867 13.13 14.77 22.98
N LEU A 868 11.83 14.85 23.31
CA LEU A 868 10.76 14.16 22.59
C LEU A 868 10.29 15.05 21.43
N GLU A 869 10.18 14.51 20.21
CA GLU A 869 9.91 15.28 18.99
C GLU A 869 8.44 15.68 18.88
N ARG A 870 7.54 14.70 18.71
CA ARG A 870 6.13 14.94 18.37
C ARG A 870 5.19 13.91 18.97
N ILE A 871 4.05 14.37 19.49
CA ILE A 871 2.85 13.56 19.69
C ILE A 871 1.71 14.18 18.87
N SER A 872 1.27 13.47 17.83
CA SER A 872 0.25 13.93 16.89
C SER A 872 -0.97 12.98 16.85
N ASN A 873 -2.16 13.52 16.60
CA ASN A 873 -3.37 12.73 16.33
C ASN A 873 -3.69 11.68 17.43
N CYS A 874 -3.44 11.98 18.71
CA CYS A 874 -3.57 11.00 19.79
C CYS A 874 -4.77 11.25 20.70
N THR A 875 -5.54 10.20 21.01
CA THR A 875 -6.61 10.24 22.02
C THR A 875 -6.17 9.56 23.30
N ALA A 876 -6.50 10.17 24.44
CA ALA A 876 -6.38 9.54 25.75
C ALA A 876 -7.72 9.61 26.51
N VAL A 877 -8.22 8.47 27.00
CA VAL A 877 -9.50 8.39 27.74
C VAL A 877 -9.35 7.61 29.04
N ASN A 878 -9.74 8.20 30.18
CA ASN A 878 -9.80 7.49 31.47
C ASN A 878 -8.53 6.69 31.84
N ASN A 879 -7.34 7.21 31.53
CA ASN A 879 -6.15 6.81 32.27
C ASN A 879 -6.25 7.38 33.70
N ASN A 880 -5.21 7.24 34.54
CA ASN A 880 -5.31 7.34 36.01
C ASN A 880 -6.08 6.17 36.63
N GLY A 881 -5.89 4.94 36.13
CA GLY A 881 -6.64 3.76 36.59
C GLY A 881 -6.72 3.60 38.11
N GLU A 882 -5.63 3.81 38.86
CA GLU A 882 -5.63 3.73 40.34
C GLU A 882 -6.15 4.99 41.06
N GLY A 883 -6.36 6.10 40.34
CA GLY A 883 -6.80 7.38 40.92
C GLY A 883 -5.70 8.18 41.64
N LYS A 884 -4.43 7.74 41.61
CA LYS A 884 -3.27 8.41 42.24
C LYS A 884 -2.91 9.79 41.67
N GLY A 885 -3.54 10.21 40.57
CA GLY A 885 -3.35 11.52 39.94
C GLY A 885 -2.34 11.54 38.79
N LYS A 886 -2.00 10.39 38.21
CA LYS A 886 -1.27 10.30 36.93
C LYS A 886 -2.25 10.69 35.79
N PRO A 887 -1.91 11.56 34.83
CA PRO A 887 -2.87 12.07 33.84
C PRO A 887 -2.87 11.28 32.53
N ASN A 888 -3.85 11.58 31.67
CA ASN A 888 -3.88 11.16 30.27
C ASN A 888 -2.57 11.51 29.54
N PHE A 889 -2.05 12.74 29.68
CA PHE A 889 -0.76 13.17 29.11
C PHE A 889 0.18 13.76 30.19
N SER A 890 1.39 13.20 30.33
CA SER A 890 2.43 13.67 31.25
C SER A 890 3.77 13.87 30.52
N CYS A 891 3.81 14.90 29.67
CA CYS A 891 4.91 15.22 28.75
C CYS A 891 5.51 16.61 29.08
N TYR A 892 5.93 16.81 30.33
CA TYR A 892 6.37 18.08 30.91
C TYR A 892 7.87 18.17 31.24
N ARG A 893 8.62 17.10 30.98
CA ARG A 893 10.07 16.99 31.18
C ARG A 893 10.83 17.08 29.85
N CYS A 894 10.14 17.20 28.72
CA CYS A 894 10.67 17.60 27.43
C CYS A 894 11.20 19.05 27.50
N THR A 895 12.45 19.25 27.88
CA THR A 895 13.06 20.58 28.12
C THR A 895 13.85 21.13 26.95
N ASP A 896 14.31 20.27 26.04
CA ASP A 896 15.32 20.60 25.04
C ASP A 896 14.60 20.92 23.74
N ASP A 897 14.42 22.23 23.50
CA ASP A 897 13.43 22.91 22.65
C ASP A 897 11.95 22.56 22.94
N GLY A 898 11.63 21.31 23.26
CA GLY A 898 10.34 20.82 23.73
C GLY A 898 9.47 20.20 22.63
N CYS A 899 8.53 19.34 23.03
CA CYS A 899 7.76 18.50 22.11
C CYS A 899 6.66 19.28 21.38
N ASP A 900 6.44 18.98 20.10
CA ASP A 900 5.27 19.44 19.37
C ASP A 900 4.06 18.54 19.67
N PHE A 901 3.00 19.14 20.20
CA PHE A 901 1.73 18.49 20.51
C PHE A 901 0.66 18.96 19.51
N GLU A 902 0.11 18.03 18.73
CA GLU A 902 -0.78 18.35 17.61
C GLU A 902 -1.99 17.41 17.59
N ASN A 903 -3.18 17.92 17.25
CA ASN A 903 -4.38 17.09 17.05
C ASN A 903 -4.67 16.16 18.23
N LEU A 904 -4.49 16.64 19.47
CA LEU A 904 -4.64 15.83 20.68
C LEU A 904 -6.04 15.91 21.28
N MET A 905 -6.53 14.78 21.80
CA MET A 905 -7.82 14.68 22.52
C MET A 905 -7.65 14.00 23.88
N SER A 906 -7.72 14.76 24.98
CA SER A 906 -7.80 14.23 26.34
C SER A 906 -9.24 14.23 26.83
N TYR A 907 -9.75 13.08 27.29
CA TYR A 907 -11.11 12.93 27.81
C TYR A 907 -11.20 12.11 29.09
N TYR A 908 -12.22 12.40 29.90
CA TYR A 908 -12.58 11.65 31.10
C TYR A 908 -14.11 11.57 31.24
N ASP A 909 -14.63 10.34 31.27
CA ASP A 909 -16.04 10.01 31.55
C ASP A 909 -16.09 8.71 32.37
N ALA A 910 -16.46 8.83 33.65
CA ALA A 910 -16.52 7.68 34.56
C ALA A 910 -17.61 6.64 34.22
N SER A 911 -18.51 6.92 33.26
CA SER A 911 -19.53 5.96 32.82
C SER A 911 -19.00 4.91 31.85
N VAL A 912 -17.97 5.24 31.06
CA VAL A 912 -17.32 4.31 30.10
C VAL A 912 -16.10 3.57 30.68
N PHE A 913 -15.79 3.80 31.96
CA PHE A 913 -14.66 3.16 32.64
C PHE A 913 -14.95 1.70 33.06
N MET A 914 -13.96 0.82 32.94
CA MET A 914 -14.01 -0.60 33.34
C MET A 914 -14.40 -0.75 34.81
N SER A 915 -15.13 -1.82 35.14
CA SER A 915 -15.70 -2.05 36.47
C SER A 915 -14.89 -3.02 37.32
N ASP A 916 -13.63 -2.66 37.58
CA ASP A 916 -12.75 -3.35 38.52
C ASP A 916 -12.82 -2.75 39.95
N SER A 917 -12.46 -3.55 40.96
CA SER A 917 -12.51 -3.15 42.38
C SER A 917 -11.25 -2.47 42.93
N ASN A 918 -10.10 -2.67 42.29
CA ASN A 918 -8.82 -2.03 42.58
C ASN A 918 -8.73 -0.67 41.86
N LEU A 919 -9.24 -0.57 40.63
CA LEU A 919 -9.32 0.68 39.88
C LEU A 919 -10.28 1.72 40.53
N LYS A 920 -9.97 3.00 40.32
CA LYS A 920 -10.66 4.18 40.87
C LYS A 920 -10.90 5.26 39.81
N GLY A 921 -9.99 5.39 38.84
CA GLY A 921 -10.08 6.38 37.76
C GLY A 921 -10.06 7.84 38.24
N GLY A 922 -10.56 8.73 37.38
CA GLY A 922 -10.82 10.13 37.69
C GLY A 922 -9.82 11.11 37.08
N ALA A 923 -10.31 12.29 36.70
CA ALA A 923 -9.54 13.28 35.95
C ALA A 923 -8.33 13.84 36.73
N SER A 924 -7.16 13.82 36.11
CA SER A 924 -5.97 14.55 36.56
C SER A 924 -5.54 15.58 35.52
N ASN A 925 -4.76 16.59 35.96
CA ASN A 925 -4.28 17.65 35.07
C ASN A 925 -3.20 17.12 34.13
N ASP A 926 -3.45 17.23 32.83
CA ASP A 926 -2.46 16.98 31.78
C ASP A 926 -1.32 18.00 31.87
N LYS A 927 -0.12 17.59 31.45
CA LYS A 927 1.12 18.35 31.64
C LYS A 927 1.97 18.31 30.37
N TYR A 928 2.43 19.48 29.93
CA TYR A 928 3.13 19.66 28.67
C TYR A 928 4.27 20.69 28.80
N VAL A 929 5.37 20.49 28.07
CA VAL A 929 6.38 21.52 27.75
C VAL A 929 6.77 21.36 26.28
N GLY A 930 6.62 22.45 25.51
CA GLY A 930 6.84 22.47 24.06
C GLY A 930 5.86 23.43 23.38
N THR A 931 5.31 23.04 22.22
CA THR A 931 4.23 23.78 21.54
C THR A 931 2.95 22.94 21.44
N TYR A 932 1.79 23.58 21.39
CA TYR A 932 0.49 22.89 21.33
C TYR A 932 -0.38 23.50 20.24
N THR A 933 -0.94 22.68 19.35
CA THR A 933 -1.75 23.08 18.18
C THR A 933 -3.01 22.22 18.08
N ASN A 934 -4.13 22.81 17.68
CA ASN A 934 -5.40 22.12 17.37
C ASN A 934 -5.73 20.92 18.30
N GLY A 935 -6.10 21.14 19.56
CA GLY A 935 -6.44 20.02 20.46
C GLY A 935 -7.15 20.41 21.75
N VAL A 936 -7.51 19.39 22.54
CA VAL A 936 -8.21 19.50 23.83
C VAL A 936 -7.44 18.80 24.94
N TYR A 937 -7.14 19.53 26.02
CA TYR A 937 -6.50 18.99 27.23
C TYR A 937 -7.27 19.35 28.50
N TYR A 938 -7.04 18.59 29.58
CA TYR A 938 -7.66 18.83 30.88
C TYR A 938 -6.68 19.48 31.85
N ASN A 939 -7.00 20.68 32.35
CA ASN A 939 -6.25 21.31 33.44
C ASN A 939 -7.22 22.04 34.39
N SER A 940 -7.82 21.27 35.30
CA SER A 940 -8.87 21.70 36.23
C SER A 940 -10.13 22.20 35.47
N GLY A 941 -10.58 21.37 34.53
CA GLY A 941 -11.53 21.70 33.46
C GLY A 941 -10.84 21.73 32.09
N TYR A 942 -11.63 21.59 31.02
CA TYR A 942 -11.12 21.44 29.66
C TYR A 942 -10.78 22.77 28.99
N TYR A 943 -9.74 22.72 28.15
CA TYR A 943 -9.25 23.83 27.34
C TYR A 943 -9.09 23.37 25.90
N LYS A 944 -9.64 24.12 24.94
CA LYS A 944 -9.39 23.93 23.50
C LYS A 944 -8.31 24.91 23.04
N VAL A 945 -7.30 24.41 22.36
CA VAL A 945 -6.26 25.21 21.70
C VAL A 945 -6.46 25.06 20.20
N ASP A 946 -6.69 26.16 19.49
CA ASP A 946 -6.87 26.14 18.04
C ASP A 946 -5.54 26.45 17.33
N GLU A 947 -4.91 27.59 17.63
CA GLU A 947 -3.65 28.07 17.04
C GLU A 947 -2.39 27.52 17.77
N LYS A 948 -1.29 27.31 17.02
CA LYS A 948 0.01 26.83 17.56
C LYS A 948 0.55 27.78 18.64
N THR A 949 0.63 27.28 19.87
CA THR A 949 0.88 28.07 21.08
C THR A 949 1.92 27.42 21.99
N ASP A 950 2.91 28.18 22.46
CA ASP A 950 3.87 27.73 23.48
C ASP A 950 3.16 27.25 24.76
N ILE A 951 3.46 26.03 25.19
CA ILE A 951 2.99 25.47 26.46
C ILE A 951 4.17 25.16 27.39
N LYS A 952 3.97 25.42 28.70
CA LYS A 952 4.90 25.11 29.78
C LYS A 952 4.12 24.45 30.93
N ASN A 953 4.80 23.70 31.78
CA ASN A 953 4.15 22.87 32.80
C ASN A 953 3.19 23.67 33.71
N GLY A 954 1.93 23.25 33.79
CA GLY A 954 0.88 23.90 34.57
C GLY A 954 0.20 25.11 33.90
N SER A 955 0.67 25.57 32.73
CA SER A 955 0.03 26.65 31.96
C SER A 955 -1.41 26.30 31.56
N LYS A 956 -2.19 27.37 31.30
CA LYS A 956 -3.61 27.31 30.92
C LYS A 956 -3.84 28.17 29.69
N ILE A 957 -3.41 27.65 28.55
CA ILE A 957 -3.57 28.24 27.20
C ILE A 957 -4.88 27.80 26.54
N GLY A 958 -5.33 28.54 25.53
CA GLY A 958 -6.55 28.26 24.79
C GLY A 958 -7.84 28.66 25.51
N THR A 959 -8.97 28.33 24.90
CA THR A 959 -10.32 28.66 25.37
C THR A 959 -10.80 27.65 26.40
N LYS A 960 -11.08 28.10 27.64
CA LYS A 960 -11.71 27.24 28.66
C LYS A 960 -13.18 27.02 28.35
N TYR A 961 -13.63 25.77 28.44
CA TYR A 961 -15.03 25.40 28.24
C TYR A 961 -15.44 24.18 29.10
N THR A 962 -16.59 23.58 28.80
CA THR A 962 -17.15 22.43 29.53
C THR A 962 -16.48 21.09 29.23
N GLY A 963 -15.75 20.99 28.11
CA GLY A 963 -15.30 19.73 27.52
C GLY A 963 -16.23 19.22 26.41
N PRO A 964 -15.78 18.23 25.61
CA PRO A 964 -16.61 17.58 24.61
C PRO A 964 -17.79 16.82 25.24
N ALA A 965 -18.87 16.66 24.49
CA ALA A 965 -19.98 15.78 24.82
C ALA A 965 -19.77 14.37 24.24
N SER A 966 -20.49 13.38 24.74
CA SER A 966 -20.44 11.99 24.20
C SER A 966 -20.90 11.88 22.74
N SER A 967 -21.58 12.92 22.21
CA SER A 967 -21.96 13.08 20.80
C SER A 967 -20.79 13.48 19.89
N ASP A 968 -19.68 13.93 20.47
CA ASP A 968 -18.54 14.50 19.76
C ASP A 968 -17.51 13.40 19.44
N PHE A 969 -17.93 12.14 19.59
CA PHE A 969 -17.20 10.90 19.33
C PHE A 969 -18.06 9.93 18.50
N VAL A 970 -17.42 9.09 17.69
CA VAL A 970 -18.08 8.04 16.89
C VAL A 970 -18.71 6.98 17.81
N SER A 971 -17.97 6.54 18.83
CA SER A 971 -18.51 5.70 19.90
C SER A 971 -17.89 6.06 21.25
N MET A 972 -18.70 6.64 22.15
CA MET A 972 -18.37 6.85 23.56
C MET A 972 -19.09 5.79 24.40
N THR A 973 -18.53 4.57 24.41
CA THR A 973 -19.05 3.40 25.13
C THR A 973 -17.92 2.75 25.94
N LYS A 974 -18.25 1.87 26.91
CA LYS A 974 -17.23 1.03 27.53
C LYS A 974 -16.46 0.21 26.49
N ALA A 975 -15.15 0.11 26.66
CA ALA A 975 -14.34 -0.93 26.02
C ALA A 975 -14.83 -2.33 26.48
N PRO A 976 -14.70 -3.39 25.66
CA PRO A 976 -14.98 -4.77 26.08
C PRO A 976 -14.24 -5.12 27.38
N GLU A 977 -14.87 -5.94 28.22
CA GLU A 977 -14.29 -6.37 29.51
C GLU A 977 -13.10 -7.35 29.28
N GLN A 978 -12.30 -7.60 30.33
CA GLN A 978 -11.18 -8.56 30.30
C GLN A 978 -11.62 -9.98 29.90
N GLY A 979 -10.70 -10.77 29.33
CA GLY A 979 -10.95 -12.07 28.72
C GLY A 979 -11.41 -11.98 27.26
N THR A 980 -11.47 -10.77 26.68
CA THR A 980 -11.73 -10.56 25.25
C THR A 980 -10.45 -10.79 24.45
N ASP A 981 -10.50 -11.63 23.40
CA ASP A 981 -9.36 -11.76 22.49
C ASP A 981 -9.29 -10.57 21.52
N PHE A 982 -8.73 -9.46 21.98
CA PHE A 982 -8.62 -8.22 21.20
C PHE A 982 -7.80 -8.39 19.91
N HIS A 983 -6.85 -9.34 19.85
CA HIS A 983 -6.09 -9.61 18.63
C HIS A 983 -7.01 -10.08 17.49
N THR A 984 -8.05 -10.87 17.81
CA THR A 984 -9.09 -11.24 16.84
C THR A 984 -10.21 -10.20 16.76
N ALA A 985 -10.57 -9.53 17.86
CA ALA A 985 -11.76 -8.68 17.93
C ALA A 985 -11.57 -7.24 17.40
N TRP A 986 -10.34 -6.71 17.39
CA TRP A 986 -10.00 -5.35 16.93
C TRP A 986 -9.01 -5.33 15.75
N ARG A 987 -8.93 -6.44 14.99
CA ARG A 987 -8.20 -6.46 13.72
C ARG A 987 -9.14 -6.58 12.54
N ASN A 988 -8.87 -5.76 11.54
CA ASN A 988 -9.32 -5.91 10.17
C ASN A 988 -8.69 -7.17 9.54
N ALA A 989 -9.23 -7.63 8.40
CA ALA A 989 -8.77 -8.84 7.71
C ALA A 989 -7.32 -8.79 7.15
N ASP A 990 -6.73 -7.59 7.07
CA ASP A 990 -5.33 -7.31 6.69
C ASP A 990 -4.42 -7.11 7.93
N GLY A 991 -4.97 -7.30 9.13
CA GLY A 991 -4.27 -7.10 10.39
C GLY A 991 -4.37 -5.69 10.98
N SER A 992 -4.77 -4.67 10.20
CA SER A 992 -4.86 -3.28 10.69
C SER A 992 -5.86 -3.12 11.85
N LEU A 993 -5.70 -2.08 12.67
CA LEU A 993 -6.57 -1.89 13.85
C LEU A 993 -7.94 -1.32 13.47
N ASN A 994 -8.99 -1.89 14.06
CA ASN A 994 -10.36 -1.44 13.91
C ASN A 994 -11.11 -1.59 15.24
N THR A 995 -11.17 -0.50 16.01
CA THR A 995 -11.92 -0.43 17.27
C THR A 995 -13.41 -0.15 17.08
N ASN A 996 -13.88 -0.01 15.83
CA ASN A 996 -15.22 0.46 15.46
C ASN A 996 -15.54 1.87 16.05
N GLY A 997 -14.57 2.78 16.00
CA GLY A 997 -14.72 4.18 16.43
C GLY A 997 -14.74 4.41 17.95
N LEU A 998 -14.23 3.47 18.74
CA LEU A 998 -14.18 3.56 20.20
C LEU A 998 -13.26 4.70 20.67
N TYR A 999 -13.87 5.80 21.10
CA TYR A 999 -13.22 7.06 21.47
C TYR A 999 -12.58 7.84 20.30
N GLU A 1000 -12.90 7.48 19.06
CA GLU A 1000 -12.63 8.30 17.87
C GLU A 1000 -13.53 9.55 17.89
N THR A 1001 -13.02 10.72 17.51
CA THR A 1001 -13.79 11.98 17.54
C THR A 1001 -14.68 12.16 16.31
N THR A 1002 -15.63 13.09 16.36
CA THR A 1002 -16.44 13.46 15.20
C THR A 1002 -16.93 14.92 15.27
N GLY A 1003 -17.71 15.34 14.27
CA GLY A 1003 -18.29 16.69 14.21
C GLY A 1003 -17.23 17.80 14.23
N ASP A 1004 -17.36 18.73 15.17
CA ASP A 1004 -16.44 19.88 15.35
C ASP A 1004 -15.03 19.49 15.84
N TYR A 1005 -14.82 18.23 16.23
CA TYR A 1005 -13.55 17.72 16.76
C TYR A 1005 -12.85 16.70 15.84
N LYS A 1006 -13.40 16.41 14.65
CA LYS A 1006 -12.93 15.40 13.68
C LYS A 1006 -11.51 15.57 13.10
N SER A 1007 -10.74 16.51 13.64
CA SER A 1007 -9.33 16.79 13.33
C SER A 1007 -8.45 16.64 14.57
N MET A 1008 -8.95 15.98 15.62
CA MET A 1008 -8.31 15.81 16.92
C MET A 1008 -8.52 14.37 17.39
N GLY A 1009 -7.52 13.82 18.07
CA GLY A 1009 -7.53 12.42 18.48
C GLY A 1009 -7.10 11.48 17.35
N TYR A 1010 -7.18 10.18 17.63
CA TYR A 1010 -6.88 9.13 16.66
C TYR A 1010 -8.03 8.94 15.67
N HIS A 1011 -7.67 8.56 14.45
CA HIS A 1011 -8.56 8.13 13.38
C HIS A 1011 -7.90 6.93 12.67
N PHE A 1012 -8.36 5.71 12.97
CA PHE A 1012 -7.88 4.51 12.25
C PHE A 1012 -8.61 4.41 10.91
N SER A 1013 -7.92 4.72 9.82
CA SER A 1013 -8.46 4.57 8.46
C SER A 1013 -8.65 3.08 8.12
N ASN A 1014 -9.53 2.80 7.16
CA ASN A 1014 -9.65 1.47 6.56
C ASN A 1014 -8.62 1.23 5.43
N SER A 1015 -7.58 2.07 5.36
CA SER A 1015 -6.51 2.03 4.36
C SER A 1015 -5.38 1.08 4.79
N ALA A 1016 -4.59 0.62 3.81
CA ALA A 1016 -3.45 -0.25 4.08
C ALA A 1016 -2.36 0.47 4.91
N VAL A 1017 -1.69 -0.27 5.78
CA VAL A 1017 -0.67 0.25 6.70
C VAL A 1017 0.69 0.25 6.01
N THR A 1018 1.22 1.42 5.66
CA THR A 1018 2.53 1.58 5.02
C THR A 1018 3.68 1.58 6.04
N PRO A 1019 4.80 0.88 5.75
CA PRO A 1019 6.04 0.99 6.51
C PRO A 1019 6.53 2.44 6.70
N PRO A 1020 7.39 2.70 7.70
CA PRO A 1020 8.00 4.03 7.86
C PRO A 1020 8.97 4.36 6.72
N VAL A 1021 9.09 5.67 6.43
CA VAL A 1021 10.27 6.25 5.80
C VAL A 1021 11.15 6.83 6.90
N THR A 1022 12.41 6.39 6.98
CA THR A 1022 13.36 6.85 8.01
C THR A 1022 13.98 8.19 7.60
N THR A 1023 13.28 9.30 7.86
CA THR A 1023 13.84 10.64 7.68
C THR A 1023 14.87 10.92 8.77
N ALA A 1024 16.16 10.84 8.43
CA ALA A 1024 17.27 11.10 9.35
C ALA A 1024 17.44 12.61 9.64
N THR A 1025 16.48 13.19 10.36
CA THR A 1025 16.47 14.61 10.74
C THR A 1025 17.49 14.89 11.85
N THR A 1026 18.76 15.07 11.49
CA THR A 1026 19.77 15.60 12.42
C THR A 1026 19.48 17.08 12.69
N SER A 1027 18.62 17.36 13.67
CA SER A 1027 18.26 18.72 14.09
C SER A 1027 19.51 19.56 14.40
N ALA A 1028 19.74 20.59 13.60
CA ALA A 1028 20.92 21.42 13.67
C ALA A 1028 20.95 22.21 14.98
N THR A 1029 21.94 21.93 15.84
CA THR A 1029 22.10 22.59 17.14
C THR A 1029 22.29 24.10 16.94
N LYS A 1030 21.27 24.86 17.33
CA LYS A 1030 21.26 26.32 17.23
C LYS A 1030 22.38 26.91 18.11
N PRO A 1031 23.29 27.75 17.56
CA PRO A 1031 24.46 28.20 18.31
C PRO A 1031 24.05 29.11 19.47
N THR A 1032 24.54 28.78 20.67
CA THR A 1032 24.44 29.66 21.85
C THR A 1032 25.40 30.84 21.68
N GLU A 1033 24.92 32.07 21.83
CA GLU A 1033 25.80 33.25 21.88
C GLU A 1033 26.76 33.15 23.06
N THR A 1034 28.07 33.26 22.81
CA THR A 1034 29.07 33.52 23.84
C THR A 1034 30.17 34.42 23.29
N THR A 1035 30.45 35.50 24.01
CA THR A 1035 31.09 36.70 23.47
C THR A 1035 32.59 36.72 23.70
N THR A 1036 33.39 36.74 22.61
CA THR A 1036 34.81 37.16 22.57
C THR A 1036 35.80 36.18 23.26
N THR A 1037 36.83 35.68 22.59
CA THR A 1037 38.09 36.41 22.36
C THR A 1037 38.93 35.77 21.24
N THR A 1038 39.63 36.60 20.46
CA THR A 1038 40.56 36.17 19.40
C THR A 1038 41.96 35.83 19.92
N THR A 1039 42.48 34.65 19.59
CA THR A 1039 43.91 34.30 19.76
C THR A 1039 44.41 33.47 18.57
N ASN A 1040 45.32 34.06 17.77
CA ASN A 1040 46.05 33.34 16.73
C ASN A 1040 47.24 32.59 17.37
N THR A 1041 47.35 31.28 17.11
CA THR A 1041 48.55 30.45 17.33
C THR A 1041 48.59 29.35 16.25
N PRO A 1042 49.75 28.77 15.91
CA PRO A 1042 50.03 28.36 14.53
C PRO A 1042 49.72 26.90 14.22
N ALA A 1043 49.74 26.56 12.93
CA ALA A 1043 49.70 25.18 12.45
C ALA A 1043 50.86 24.35 13.03
N THR A 1044 50.52 23.18 13.54
CA THR A 1044 51.46 22.09 13.84
C THR A 1044 51.86 21.36 12.56
N GLU A 1045 53.04 20.74 12.52
CA GLU A 1045 53.49 19.94 11.39
C GLU A 1045 52.57 18.73 11.19
N GLY A 1046 51.72 18.77 10.15
CA GLY A 1046 50.90 17.64 9.72
C GLY A 1046 51.71 16.62 8.91
N VAL A 1047 51.27 15.36 8.92
CA VAL A 1047 51.92 14.30 8.14
C VAL A 1047 51.50 14.43 6.68
N LYS A 1048 52.48 14.56 5.77
CA LYS A 1048 52.17 14.67 4.34
C LYS A 1048 51.62 13.32 3.82
N GLY A 1049 50.42 13.34 3.25
CA GLY A 1049 49.63 12.16 2.91
C GLY A 1049 48.44 11.86 3.85
N ASP A 1050 48.44 12.38 5.08
CA ASP A 1050 47.40 12.18 6.12
C ASP A 1050 46.21 13.13 5.88
N ALA A 1051 45.36 12.76 4.92
CA ALA A 1051 44.21 13.56 4.49
C ALA A 1051 43.06 13.54 5.51
N ASN A 1052 42.91 12.44 6.26
CA ASN A 1052 41.84 12.30 7.26
C ASN A 1052 42.19 12.88 8.65
N ASN A 1053 43.47 13.15 8.92
CA ASN A 1053 44.05 13.65 10.18
C ASN A 1053 44.09 12.66 11.35
N ASP A 1054 44.20 11.36 11.07
CA ASP A 1054 44.40 10.30 12.07
C ASP A 1054 45.89 10.10 12.46
N ASN A 1055 46.82 10.77 11.77
CA ASN A 1055 48.29 10.72 11.94
C ASN A 1055 48.96 9.43 11.39
N SER A 1056 48.24 8.62 10.63
CA SER A 1056 48.80 7.61 9.75
C SER A 1056 48.82 8.10 8.29
N VAL A 1057 49.27 7.24 7.37
CA VAL A 1057 49.07 7.44 5.92
C VAL A 1057 48.72 6.07 5.38
N ASP A 1058 47.44 5.86 5.02
CA ASP A 1058 46.96 4.59 4.48
C ASP A 1058 45.90 4.73 3.37
N ILE A 1059 45.22 3.64 3.03
CA ILE A 1059 44.22 3.64 1.95
C ILE A 1059 43.00 4.51 2.28
N ALA A 1060 42.70 4.77 3.56
CA ALA A 1060 41.67 5.70 4.00
C ALA A 1060 41.94 7.13 3.49
N ASP A 1061 43.20 7.56 3.42
CA ASP A 1061 43.57 8.86 2.86
C ASP A 1061 43.36 8.92 1.35
N VAL A 1062 43.72 7.85 0.63
CA VAL A 1062 43.44 7.74 -0.81
C VAL A 1062 41.94 7.85 -1.09
N VAL A 1063 41.11 7.23 -0.23
CA VAL A 1063 39.64 7.32 -0.30
C VAL A 1063 39.16 8.72 0.09
N ALA A 1064 39.70 9.34 1.15
CA ALA A 1064 39.32 10.68 1.60
C ALA A 1064 39.64 11.75 0.55
N ILE A 1065 40.81 11.67 -0.09
CA ILE A 1065 41.20 12.53 -1.21
C ILE A 1065 40.28 12.30 -2.41
N ALA A 1066 40.02 11.05 -2.80
CA ALA A 1066 39.15 10.74 -3.93
C ALA A 1066 37.71 11.20 -3.71
N ALA A 1067 37.17 11.01 -2.49
CA ALA A 1067 35.84 11.46 -2.10
C ALA A 1067 35.75 13.00 -2.13
N TYR A 1068 36.72 13.70 -1.53
CA TYR A 1068 36.80 15.17 -1.57
C TYR A 1068 36.91 15.71 -3.00
N VAL A 1069 37.72 15.08 -3.86
CA VAL A 1069 37.87 15.49 -5.27
C VAL A 1069 36.58 15.21 -6.07
N SER A 1070 35.77 14.22 -5.68
CA SER A 1070 34.48 13.92 -6.32
C SER A 1070 33.34 14.86 -5.89
N ASP A 1071 33.27 15.20 -4.60
CA ASP A 1071 32.37 16.24 -4.07
C ASP A 1071 33.02 16.91 -2.82
N PRO A 1072 33.62 18.10 -2.98
CA PRO A 1072 34.24 18.84 -1.88
C PRO A 1072 33.26 19.39 -0.83
N LYS A 1073 31.96 19.42 -1.11
CA LYS A 1073 30.94 19.91 -0.17
C LYS A 1073 30.48 18.80 0.76
N THR A 1074 30.19 17.64 0.19
CA THR A 1074 29.65 16.49 0.94
C THR A 1074 30.76 15.70 1.65
N ASN A 1075 31.98 15.67 1.08
CA ASN A 1075 33.14 14.96 1.63
C ASN A 1075 34.24 15.91 2.11
N ALA A 1076 33.87 17.03 2.75
CA ALA A 1076 34.78 18.12 3.08
C ALA A 1076 35.92 17.72 4.05
N LEU A 1077 37.18 17.88 3.63
CA LEU A 1077 38.36 17.68 4.48
C LEU A 1077 38.62 18.90 5.38
N THR A 1078 39.30 18.68 6.51
CA THR A 1078 39.72 19.78 7.40
C THR A 1078 40.78 20.65 6.72
N ALA A 1079 41.00 21.88 7.19
CA ALA A 1079 42.08 22.74 6.67
C ALA A 1079 43.49 22.12 6.80
N GLN A 1080 43.71 21.20 7.76
CA GLN A 1080 44.95 20.45 7.89
C GLN A 1080 44.98 19.23 6.96
N GLY A 1081 43.85 18.51 6.84
CA GLY A 1081 43.68 17.41 5.86
C GLY A 1081 43.92 17.90 4.44
N ILE A 1082 43.42 19.09 4.09
CA ILE A 1082 43.67 19.77 2.81
C ILE A 1082 45.17 20.03 2.60
N ALA A 1083 45.88 20.52 3.62
CA ALA A 1083 47.31 20.81 3.54
C ALA A 1083 48.21 19.56 3.53
N ASN A 1084 47.73 18.46 4.12
CA ASN A 1084 48.40 17.17 4.09
C ASN A 1084 48.16 16.41 2.76
N ALA A 1085 46.99 16.62 2.15
CA ALA A 1085 46.53 15.97 0.93
C ALA A 1085 47.09 16.56 -0.37
N ASP A 1086 47.44 17.85 -0.42
CA ASP A 1086 48.18 18.46 -1.54
C ASP A 1086 49.64 17.97 -1.49
N VAL A 1087 49.85 16.71 -1.89
CA VAL A 1087 51.15 16.04 -1.83
C VAL A 1087 52.04 16.44 -3.01
N GLN A 1088 51.45 16.86 -4.13
CA GLN A 1088 52.23 17.34 -5.29
C GLN A 1088 52.66 18.81 -5.17
N GLY A 1089 51.95 19.63 -4.39
CA GLY A 1089 52.23 21.06 -4.25
C GLY A 1089 51.86 21.88 -5.49
N ASP A 1090 50.95 21.38 -6.34
CA ASP A 1090 50.52 22.04 -7.58
C ASP A 1090 49.32 22.99 -7.38
N ASN A 1091 49.04 23.33 -6.11
CA ASN A 1091 48.16 24.42 -5.65
C ASN A 1091 46.66 24.05 -5.69
N GLY A 1092 46.33 22.82 -5.29
CA GLY A 1092 44.97 22.33 -5.08
C GLY A 1092 44.83 20.81 -5.22
N ILE A 1093 44.29 20.16 -4.18
CA ILE A 1093 44.07 18.70 -4.13
C ILE A 1093 43.34 18.21 -5.38
N ASN A 1094 43.90 17.19 -6.03
CA ASN A 1094 43.33 16.57 -7.22
C ASN A 1094 43.55 15.05 -7.24
N ALA A 1095 42.99 14.37 -8.24
CA ALA A 1095 43.06 12.90 -8.34
C ALA A 1095 44.51 12.36 -8.45
N THR A 1096 45.48 13.20 -8.83
CA THR A 1096 46.89 12.82 -8.89
C THR A 1096 47.54 12.78 -7.50
N ASP A 1097 47.01 13.48 -6.50
CA ASP A 1097 47.46 13.37 -5.11
C ASP A 1097 47.11 12.01 -4.50
N ALA A 1098 45.84 11.57 -4.68
CA ALA A 1098 45.38 10.24 -4.28
C ALA A 1098 46.26 9.14 -4.91
N LEU A 1099 46.61 9.30 -6.20
CA LEU A 1099 47.51 8.40 -6.90
C LEU A 1099 48.94 8.43 -6.33
N THR A 1100 49.46 9.59 -5.92
CA THR A 1100 50.79 9.71 -5.29
C THR A 1100 50.82 9.08 -3.90
N VAL A 1101 49.79 9.28 -3.06
CA VAL A 1101 49.64 8.54 -1.79
C VAL A 1101 49.55 7.03 -2.07
N GLN A 1102 48.75 6.58 -3.03
CA GLN A 1102 48.66 5.17 -3.41
C GLN A 1102 50.00 4.59 -3.92
N GLN A 1103 50.82 5.37 -4.63
CA GLN A 1103 52.17 4.97 -5.06
C GLN A 1103 53.16 4.85 -3.89
N TYR A 1104 53.03 5.68 -2.84
CA TYR A 1104 53.82 5.58 -1.62
C TYR A 1104 53.45 4.30 -0.83
N LEU A 1105 52.15 4.03 -0.67
CA LEU A 1105 51.66 2.80 -0.02
C LEU A 1105 52.06 1.52 -0.77
N ALA A 1106 52.11 1.58 -2.10
CA ALA A 1106 52.62 0.50 -2.95
C ALA A 1106 54.16 0.38 -2.94
N GLY A 1107 54.88 1.27 -2.24
CA GLY A 1107 56.35 1.29 -2.20
C GLY A 1107 57.03 1.66 -3.53
N ILE A 1108 56.28 2.25 -4.46
CA ILE A 1108 56.76 2.68 -5.80
C ILE A 1108 57.60 3.96 -5.64
N ILE A 1109 57.14 4.88 -4.79
CA ILE A 1109 57.91 6.02 -4.27
C ILE A 1109 58.21 5.80 -2.77
N LYS A 1110 59.14 6.57 -2.22
CA LYS A 1110 59.70 6.33 -0.85
C LYS A 1110 59.43 7.45 0.15
N GLU A 1111 58.92 8.57 -0.35
CA GLU A 1111 58.61 9.80 0.36
C GLU A 1111 57.49 10.49 -0.45
N LEU A 1112 56.73 11.37 0.21
CA LEU A 1112 55.62 12.11 -0.39
C LEU A 1112 56.01 13.57 -0.63
#